data_AF-A0A9R0JTP7-F1
#
_entry.id   AF-A0A9R0JTP7-F1
#
_cell.length_a   1.000
_cell.length_b   1.000
_cell.length_c   1.000
_cell.angle_alpha   90.00
_cell.angle_beta   90.00
_cell.angle_gamma   90.00
#
_symmetry.space_group_name_H-M   'P 1'
#
loop_
_entity.id
_entity.type
_entity.pdbx_description
1 polymer ?
#
loop_
_entity_poly.entity_id
_entity_poly.type
_entity_poly.pdbx_seq_one_letter_code
_entity_poly.pdbx_strand_id
1 'polypeptide(L)'
;MKVVALVSGGKDSCYAMMQCINYGHEIVALANLMPADDSIDELDSFMYQTVGHQIVVSYAKCMGLPLFRRRLQGSTRHHELSYKMTPGDEVEDMFLLLNEVKRQIPNIRGVSSGAIASDYQRLRVESVCSRLGLVSLSYLWKQDQSLLFHEMITNGIVAILVKVAAIGLHPAKHLGKELAEVKSHLHHLNGLYGSNVCGEGGEYETLTLDCPLFKFARIVLDDFQVILHSPDSIAPVGVLHPLAYHLESKGLSIDSGDSNINNGISLDGNGIYEIEGDCSLHAEQSQISKSLSVMIEKTTYHLQMSKTDRGDTFSICCWLQDLHRSSTGLQSDLEVVLSHLESQLKECGFTWEDVLYIHLYIADMNEFAVANETYVSFITQEKCRFGVPSRSTVELPLLQAGLGKAYVEVLVSRDKTKKVLHVQSISRWAPSCIGPYSQATLHNGILHMAGQLGLDPPTMTLCEGGIISELEQALLNSEAIADCFRCSISSSAISFVVYCSMQTVSLNRAEVQDQWEVFLEKLKKLHSAKRSVSEVFNPNLLFVLVPQLPRRALVEIKPTLFIMEDDNTGSEKSDVCIQDQEHATPQSYWGFQEDPWHDSCFQKCIVLENLCAIMLSITSENIADICNDSLVSGHSLSQGQTEKVAKFCIYLIDKILTENLFSWKNTMYLRVYFQTGSLVQMEMLSLVFSQAFQDFAEINLKFKTGPDPIFNLVPVLGSGRSATSMDAVLTCELLAQKPPC
;
A
#
# COMPACT_ATOMS: atom_id res chain seq x y z
N MET A 1 -17.54 -5.37 13.04
CA MET A 1 -16.71 -6.14 14.01
C MET A 1 -16.91 -5.59 15.43
N LYS A 2 -16.56 -6.35 16.48
CA LYS A 2 -16.45 -5.82 17.85
C LYS A 2 -15.14 -5.04 18.03
N VAL A 3 -15.25 -3.81 18.52
CA VAL A 3 -14.17 -2.81 18.51
C VAL A 3 -14.03 -2.18 19.90
N VAL A 4 -12.79 -2.01 20.35
CA VAL A 4 -12.46 -1.10 21.46
C VAL A 4 -12.08 0.26 20.89
N ALA A 5 -12.58 1.34 21.51
CA ALA A 5 -12.24 2.69 21.09
C ALA A 5 -11.17 3.31 22.01
N LEU A 6 -10.09 3.81 21.43
CA LEU A 6 -9.16 4.68 22.13
C LEU A 6 -9.80 6.06 22.30
N VAL A 7 -10.03 6.47 23.54
CA VAL A 7 -10.69 7.75 23.86
C VAL A 7 -9.75 8.67 24.65
N SER A 8 -9.70 9.93 24.22
CA SER A 8 -8.97 11.01 24.92
C SER A 8 -9.91 12.01 25.60
N GLY A 9 -11.21 11.96 25.29
CA GLY A 9 -12.17 13.02 25.62
C GLY A 9 -12.37 14.02 24.47
N GLY A 10 -11.48 14.04 23.49
CA GLY A 10 -11.57 14.94 22.33
C GLY A 10 -12.66 14.58 21.33
N LYS A 11 -13.05 15.58 20.53
CA LYS A 11 -14.02 15.46 19.42
C LYS A 11 -13.67 14.32 18.45
N ASP A 12 -12.38 14.11 18.20
CA ASP A 12 -11.89 13.20 17.17
C ASP A 12 -12.14 11.74 17.56
N SER A 13 -11.90 11.40 18.84
CA SER A 13 -12.17 10.05 19.36
C SER A 13 -13.66 9.70 19.33
N CYS A 14 -14.53 10.65 19.66
CA CYS A 14 -15.99 10.47 19.59
C CYS A 14 -16.46 10.30 18.15
N TYR A 15 -16.00 11.13 17.23
CA TYR A 15 -16.40 11.05 15.84
C TYR A 15 -15.85 9.79 15.15
N ALA A 16 -14.64 9.34 15.49
CA ALA A 16 -14.10 8.07 15.00
C ALA A 16 -14.96 6.86 15.42
N MET A 17 -15.48 6.85 16.65
CA MET A 17 -16.45 5.84 17.10
C MET A 17 -17.76 5.89 16.31
N MET A 18 -18.27 7.10 16.03
CA MET A 18 -19.48 7.27 15.22
C MET A 18 -19.27 6.68 13.82
N GLN A 19 -18.10 6.91 13.21
CA GLN A 19 -17.79 6.31 11.91
C GLN A 19 -17.68 4.78 11.97
N CYS A 20 -17.07 4.23 13.01
CA CYS A 20 -17.05 2.78 13.20
C CYS A 20 -18.48 2.21 13.22
N ILE A 21 -19.41 2.84 13.94
CA ILE A 21 -20.81 2.41 13.99
C ILE A 21 -21.49 2.55 12.62
N ASN A 22 -21.26 3.65 11.90
CA ASN A 22 -21.80 3.86 10.56
C ASN A 22 -21.36 2.77 9.58
N TYR A 23 -20.13 2.26 9.70
CA TYR A 23 -19.62 1.15 8.89
C TYR A 23 -19.95 -0.24 9.48
N GLY A 24 -20.90 -0.34 10.40
CA GLY A 24 -21.41 -1.61 10.92
C GLY A 24 -20.52 -2.28 11.97
N HIS A 25 -19.64 -1.51 12.63
CA HIS A 25 -18.90 -1.99 13.80
C HIS A 25 -19.67 -1.75 15.10
N GLU A 26 -19.42 -2.60 16.08
CA GLU A 26 -19.98 -2.52 17.42
C GLU A 26 -18.88 -2.06 18.37
N ILE A 27 -19.04 -0.89 18.99
CA ILE A 27 -18.14 -0.45 20.06
C ILE A 27 -18.54 -1.17 21.33
N VAL A 28 -17.63 -1.98 21.88
CA VAL A 28 -17.90 -2.83 23.05
C VAL A 28 -17.15 -2.38 24.31
N ALA A 29 -16.14 -1.53 24.16
CA ALA A 29 -15.36 -0.98 25.27
C ALA A 29 -14.67 0.33 24.88
N LEU A 30 -14.35 1.12 25.89
CA LEU A 30 -13.52 2.32 25.80
C LEU A 30 -12.17 2.05 26.46
N ALA A 31 -11.10 2.60 25.92
CA ALA A 31 -9.74 2.50 26.44
C ALA A 31 -9.12 3.90 26.52
N ASN A 32 -8.60 4.28 27.68
CA ASN A 32 -8.02 5.59 27.93
C ASN A 32 -6.67 5.48 28.65
N LEU A 33 -5.68 6.24 28.17
CA LEU A 33 -4.44 6.50 28.88
C LEU A 33 -4.55 7.85 29.60
N MET A 34 -4.04 7.91 30.83
CA MET A 34 -4.11 9.11 31.66
C MET A 34 -2.77 9.40 32.34
N PRO A 35 -2.53 10.64 32.80
CA PRO A 35 -1.34 10.99 33.56
C PRO A 35 -1.10 10.09 34.78
N ALA A 36 0.17 9.99 35.19
CA ALA A 36 0.55 9.30 36.42
C ALA A 36 -0.03 9.99 37.67
N ASP A 37 -0.13 11.32 37.64
CA ASP A 37 -0.63 12.18 38.71
C ASP A 37 -1.89 12.93 38.24
N ASP A 38 -2.98 12.80 38.98
CA ASP A 38 -4.28 13.41 38.67
C ASP A 38 -4.27 14.95 38.77
N SER A 39 -3.25 15.52 39.43
CA SER A 39 -3.04 16.98 39.52
C SER A 39 -2.36 17.57 38.29
N ILE A 40 -1.82 16.74 37.39
CA ILE A 40 -1.18 17.17 36.15
C ILE A 40 -2.18 17.07 35.00
N ASP A 41 -2.58 18.21 34.44
CA ASP A 41 -3.49 18.26 33.29
C ASP A 41 -2.78 18.03 31.95
N GLU A 42 -1.54 18.53 31.81
CA GLU A 42 -0.80 18.55 30.55
C GLU A 42 0.54 17.83 30.68
N LEU A 43 0.77 16.88 29.78
CA LEU A 43 2.04 16.21 29.58
C LEU A 43 2.58 16.52 28.18
N ASP A 44 3.91 16.55 28.03
CA ASP A 44 4.58 16.59 26.73
C ASP A 44 4.53 15.20 26.04
N SER A 45 3.32 14.70 25.78
CA SER A 45 3.07 13.47 25.02
C SER A 45 2.82 13.80 23.55
N PHE A 46 3.44 13.03 22.65
CA PHE A 46 3.19 13.18 21.20
C PHE A 46 1.98 12.34 20.77
N MET A 47 1.55 11.40 21.61
CA MET A 47 0.48 10.46 21.32
C MET A 47 -0.86 10.84 21.94
N TYR A 48 -0.87 11.40 23.14
CA TYR A 48 -2.07 11.42 23.97
C TYR A 48 -2.43 12.83 24.44
N GLN A 49 -3.67 13.23 24.21
CA GLN A 49 -4.29 14.32 24.94
C GLN A 49 -4.52 13.89 26.39
N THR A 50 -4.04 14.69 27.33
CA THR A 50 -4.24 14.49 28.77
C THR A 50 -5.16 15.52 29.40
N VAL A 51 -5.40 16.64 28.71
CA VAL A 51 -6.26 17.72 29.21
C VAL A 51 -7.71 17.23 29.25
N GLY A 52 -8.34 17.40 30.41
CA GLY A 52 -9.72 16.96 30.65
C GLY A 52 -9.87 15.46 30.97
N HIS A 53 -8.77 14.74 31.22
CA HIS A 53 -8.80 13.30 31.54
C HIS A 53 -9.67 12.97 32.76
N GLN A 54 -9.87 13.91 33.69
CA GLN A 54 -10.71 13.73 34.88
C GLN A 54 -12.18 13.47 34.48
N ILE A 55 -12.64 14.07 33.39
CA ILE A 55 -14.03 13.96 32.94
C ILE A 55 -14.27 12.70 32.10
N VAL A 56 -13.22 12.15 31.45
CA VAL A 56 -13.32 10.97 30.57
C VAL A 56 -13.94 9.75 31.25
N VAL A 57 -13.78 9.61 32.58
CA VAL A 57 -14.43 8.57 33.38
C VAL A 57 -15.96 8.54 33.19
N SER A 58 -16.55 9.70 32.92
CA SER A 58 -17.99 9.87 32.75
C SER A 58 -18.51 9.28 31.44
N TYR A 59 -17.64 9.07 30.45
CA TYR A 59 -18.01 8.54 29.13
C TYR A 59 -18.58 7.13 29.26
N ALA A 60 -18.05 6.34 30.20
CA ALA A 60 -18.56 5.01 30.53
C ALA A 60 -20.07 5.05 30.86
N LYS A 61 -20.47 6.00 31.70
CA LYS A 61 -21.88 6.20 32.09
C LYS A 61 -22.70 6.81 30.96
N CYS A 62 -22.17 7.82 30.26
CA CYS A 62 -22.86 8.47 29.15
C CYS A 62 -23.19 7.48 28.02
N MET A 63 -22.28 6.57 27.69
CA MET A 63 -22.42 5.60 26.61
C MET A 63 -22.96 4.23 27.06
N GLY A 64 -22.90 3.92 28.36
CA GLY A 64 -23.23 2.60 28.91
C GLY A 64 -22.24 1.51 28.47
N LEU A 65 -20.95 1.87 28.38
CA LEU A 65 -19.87 0.98 27.94
C LEU A 65 -18.80 0.85 29.03
N PRO A 66 -18.13 -0.31 29.14
CA PRO A 66 -17.01 -0.46 30.04
C PRO A 66 -15.83 0.43 29.60
N LEU A 67 -15.19 1.10 30.55
CA LEU A 67 -14.00 1.92 30.35
C LEU A 67 -12.80 1.31 31.05
N PHE A 68 -11.77 0.98 30.27
CA PHE A 68 -10.48 0.53 30.74
C PHE A 68 -9.52 1.70 30.77
N ARG A 69 -8.85 1.91 31.91
CA ARG A 69 -7.90 3.00 32.09
C ARG A 69 -6.55 2.49 32.54
N ARG A 70 -5.48 3.10 32.01
CA ARG A 70 -4.12 2.87 32.47
C ARG A 70 -3.40 4.20 32.66
N ARG A 71 -2.66 4.32 33.76
CA ARG A 71 -1.75 5.47 34.01
C ARG A 71 -0.49 5.31 33.18
N LEU A 72 -0.08 6.38 32.50
CA LEU A 72 1.18 6.43 31.76
C LEU A 72 2.36 6.29 32.72
N GLN A 73 3.22 5.32 32.46
CA GLN A 73 4.50 5.13 33.15
C GLN A 73 5.66 5.42 32.22
N GLY A 74 5.49 5.14 30.93
CA GLY A 74 6.42 5.47 29.88
C GLY A 74 6.40 6.95 29.52
N SER A 75 7.41 7.36 28.76
CA SER A 75 7.54 8.69 28.18
C SER A 75 7.75 8.57 26.67
N THR A 76 7.59 9.64 25.91
CA THR A 76 7.99 9.67 24.49
C THR A 76 9.49 9.35 24.38
N ARG A 77 9.87 8.24 23.75
CA ARG A 77 11.28 7.82 23.57
C ARG A 77 11.62 7.55 22.12
N HIS A 78 10.71 6.95 21.37
CA HIS A 78 10.89 6.69 19.94
C HIS A 78 10.33 7.86 19.12
N HIS A 79 11.19 8.60 18.43
CA HIS A 79 10.78 9.77 17.64
C HIS A 79 10.65 9.51 16.13
N GLU A 80 11.14 8.38 15.63
CA GLU A 80 11.01 8.04 14.21
C GLU A 80 9.56 7.66 13.85
N LEU A 81 9.24 7.72 12.55
CA LEU A 81 7.91 7.40 12.00
C LEU A 81 7.58 5.91 12.16
N SER A 82 8.53 5.02 11.81
CA SER A 82 8.38 3.60 12.11
C SER A 82 8.51 3.39 13.62
N TYR A 83 7.61 2.61 14.22
CA TYR A 83 7.71 2.29 15.64
C TYR A 83 8.33 0.90 15.83
N LYS A 84 9.30 0.81 16.74
CA LYS A 84 9.82 -0.45 17.26
C LYS A 84 9.48 -0.52 18.75
N MET A 85 9.14 -1.72 19.22
CA MET A 85 8.94 -1.97 20.65
C MET A 85 10.11 -1.39 21.45
N THR A 86 9.81 -0.37 22.24
CA THR A 86 10.82 0.41 22.97
C THR A 86 10.47 0.40 24.45
N PRO A 87 11.24 -0.31 25.29
CA PRO A 87 10.95 -0.38 26.72
C PRO A 87 10.84 0.99 27.37
N GLY A 88 9.76 1.20 28.13
CA GLY A 88 9.45 2.45 28.82
C GLY A 88 8.99 3.60 27.91
N ASP A 89 8.66 3.31 26.64
CA ASP A 89 7.96 4.24 25.78
C ASP A 89 6.45 4.20 26.05
N GLU A 90 5.77 5.34 25.92
CA GLU A 90 4.32 5.49 26.17
C GLU A 90 3.44 4.54 25.32
N VAL A 91 3.94 4.10 24.15
CA VAL A 91 3.24 3.14 23.29
C VAL A 91 3.15 1.75 23.93
N GLU A 92 4.09 1.38 24.81
CA GLU A 92 4.03 0.10 25.52
C GLU A 92 2.95 0.11 26.61
N ASP A 93 2.62 1.27 27.19
CA ASP A 93 1.45 1.39 28.06
C ASP A 93 0.15 1.17 27.28
N MET A 94 0.07 1.67 26.03
CA MET A 94 -1.06 1.37 25.14
C MET A 94 -1.16 -0.12 24.81
N PHE A 95 -0.02 -0.78 24.58
CA PHE A 95 0.01 -2.22 24.36
C PHE A 95 -0.55 -2.98 25.57
N LEU A 96 -0.12 -2.65 26.79
CA LEU A 96 -0.60 -3.29 28.02
C LEU A 96 -2.09 -3.04 28.25
N LEU A 97 -2.55 -1.80 28.04
CA LEU A 97 -3.96 -1.43 28.12
C LEU A 97 -4.82 -2.27 27.16
N LEU A 98 -4.47 -2.30 25.88
CA LEU A 98 -5.24 -3.02 24.87
C LEU A 98 -5.14 -4.55 25.02
N ASN A 99 -4.00 -5.05 25.50
CA ASN A 99 -3.84 -6.48 25.82
C ASN A 99 -4.81 -6.91 26.93
N GLU A 100 -4.98 -6.08 27.96
CA GLU A 100 -5.92 -6.35 29.04
C GLU A 100 -7.38 -6.28 28.58
N VAL A 101 -7.73 -5.29 27.74
CA VAL A 101 -9.05 -5.23 27.11
C VAL A 101 -9.31 -6.51 26.32
N LYS A 102 -8.34 -6.97 25.51
CA LYS A 102 -8.46 -8.22 24.74
C LYS A 102 -8.58 -9.44 25.63
N ARG A 103 -7.90 -9.48 26.78
CA ARG A 103 -8.00 -10.56 27.77
C ARG A 103 -9.41 -10.65 28.36
N GLN A 104 -10.02 -9.51 28.70
CA GLN A 104 -11.36 -9.48 29.27
C GLN A 104 -12.48 -9.60 28.22
N ILE A 105 -12.21 -9.19 26.98
CA ILE A 105 -13.16 -9.24 25.87
C ILE A 105 -12.49 -9.94 24.67
N PRO A 106 -12.35 -11.28 24.69
CA PRO A 106 -11.56 -12.03 23.69
C PRO A 106 -12.08 -11.96 22.25
N ASN A 107 -13.33 -11.53 22.06
CA ASN A 107 -13.96 -11.42 20.74
C ASN A 107 -13.75 -10.03 20.08
N ILE A 108 -13.00 -9.11 20.69
CA ILE A 108 -12.58 -7.87 20.02
C ILE A 108 -11.69 -8.21 18.84
N ARG A 109 -11.94 -7.55 17.72
CA ARG A 109 -11.20 -7.74 16.46
C ARG A 109 -10.58 -6.46 15.93
N GLY A 110 -10.89 -5.30 16.50
CA GLY A 110 -10.29 -4.04 16.07
C GLY A 110 -10.24 -2.96 17.13
N VAL A 111 -9.46 -1.92 16.82
CA VAL A 111 -9.22 -0.75 17.65
C VAL A 111 -9.58 0.50 16.86
N SER A 112 -10.45 1.35 17.38
CA SER A 112 -10.75 2.66 16.80
C SER A 112 -9.79 3.72 17.30
N SER A 113 -9.29 4.56 16.38
CA SER A 113 -8.38 5.68 16.67
C SER A 113 -8.85 6.97 15.99
N GLY A 114 -8.65 8.10 16.68
CA GLY A 114 -9.09 9.43 16.24
C GLY A 114 -8.06 10.21 15.42
N ALA A 115 -6.94 9.61 14.99
CA ALA A 115 -5.90 10.33 14.25
C ALA A 115 -6.40 10.82 12.89
N ILE A 116 -6.22 12.11 12.58
CA ILE A 116 -6.66 12.72 11.31
C ILE A 116 -5.47 12.90 10.35
N ALA A 117 -4.36 13.50 10.81
CA ALA A 117 -3.22 13.85 9.95
C ALA A 117 -1.82 13.49 10.49
N SER A 118 -1.68 13.13 11.77
CA SER A 118 -0.44 12.54 12.33
C SER A 118 -0.15 11.08 11.94
N ASP A 119 0.83 10.86 11.04
CA ASP A 119 1.33 9.51 10.70
C ASP A 119 2.01 8.85 11.91
N TYR A 120 2.64 9.66 12.76
CA TYR A 120 3.30 9.24 13.99
C TYR A 120 2.35 8.47 14.92
N GLN A 121 1.14 9.01 15.12
CA GLN A 121 0.12 8.41 15.98
C GLN A 121 -0.45 7.13 15.36
N ARG A 122 -0.84 7.20 14.08
CA ARG A 122 -1.42 6.07 13.35
C ARG A 122 -0.48 4.86 13.36
N LEU A 123 0.79 5.04 13.01
CA LEU A 123 1.76 3.94 12.91
C LEU A 123 2.03 3.24 14.25
N ARG A 124 1.91 3.96 15.38
CA ARG A 124 2.03 3.38 16.74
C ARG A 124 0.81 2.54 17.11
N VAL A 125 -0.39 3.03 16.81
CA VAL A 125 -1.62 2.24 16.98
C VAL A 125 -1.59 0.99 16.11
N GLU A 126 -1.18 1.11 14.84
CA GLU A 126 -1.01 -0.03 13.93
C GLU A 126 0.00 -1.05 14.46
N SER A 127 1.14 -0.59 15.00
CA SER A 127 2.14 -1.49 15.60
C SER A 127 1.57 -2.30 16.76
N VAL A 128 0.86 -1.65 17.69
CA VAL A 128 0.21 -2.33 18.82
C VAL A 128 -0.89 -3.28 18.34
N CYS A 129 -1.72 -2.86 17.38
CA CYS A 129 -2.77 -3.70 16.81
C CYS A 129 -2.17 -4.97 16.16
N SER A 130 -1.12 -4.82 15.36
CA SER A 130 -0.42 -5.92 14.70
C SER A 130 0.10 -6.95 15.72
N ARG A 131 0.78 -6.49 16.78
CA ARG A 131 1.29 -7.34 17.88
C ARG A 131 0.18 -8.08 18.63
N LEU A 132 -1.00 -7.47 18.73
CA LEU A 132 -2.17 -8.04 19.39
C LEU A 132 -3.09 -8.81 18.42
N GLY A 133 -2.77 -8.91 17.13
CA GLY A 133 -3.65 -9.53 16.14
C GLY A 133 -5.03 -8.84 16.02
N LEU A 134 -5.06 -7.51 16.19
CA LEU A 134 -6.23 -6.65 16.04
C LEU A 134 -6.12 -5.83 14.75
N VAL A 135 -7.26 -5.40 14.21
CA VAL A 135 -7.33 -4.50 13.05
C VAL A 135 -7.38 -3.04 13.52
N SER A 136 -6.50 -2.19 13.00
CA SER A 136 -6.56 -0.75 13.25
C SER A 136 -7.64 -0.09 12.38
N LEU A 137 -8.52 0.71 12.99
CA LEU A 137 -9.55 1.49 12.31
C LEU A 137 -9.24 2.99 12.49
N SER A 138 -8.96 3.69 11.39
CA SER A 138 -8.55 5.09 11.34
C SER A 138 -9.36 5.85 10.27
N TYR A 139 -10.69 5.90 10.43
CA TYR A 139 -11.60 6.47 9.44
C TYR A 139 -11.43 7.97 9.16
N LEU A 140 -10.79 8.70 10.08
CA LEU A 140 -10.56 10.14 9.95
C LEU A 140 -9.24 10.44 9.24
N TRP A 141 -8.38 9.43 9.09
CA TRP A 141 -7.05 9.56 8.53
C TRP A 141 -7.07 10.08 7.09
N LYS A 142 -6.23 11.09 6.80
CA LYS A 142 -6.06 11.74 5.47
C LYS A 142 -7.34 12.39 4.92
N GLN A 143 -8.37 12.59 5.75
CA GLN A 143 -9.58 13.27 5.32
C GLN A 143 -9.38 14.79 5.27
N ASP A 144 -10.15 15.48 4.44
CA ASP A 144 -10.16 16.94 4.41
C ASP A 144 -10.65 17.48 5.77
N GLN A 145 -9.80 18.26 6.43
CA GLN A 145 -10.04 18.72 7.80
C GLN A 145 -11.17 19.74 7.88
N SER A 146 -11.37 20.57 6.85
CA SER A 146 -12.47 21.55 6.85
C SER A 146 -13.83 20.87 6.71
N LEU A 147 -13.92 19.89 5.81
CA LEU A 147 -15.10 19.04 5.67
C LEU A 147 -15.33 18.24 6.95
N LEU A 148 -14.29 17.60 7.48
CA LEU A 148 -14.36 16.80 8.69
C LEU A 148 -14.85 17.61 9.90
N PHE A 149 -14.29 18.81 10.11
CA PHE A 149 -14.72 19.73 11.16
C PHE A 149 -16.20 20.11 11.02
N HIS A 150 -16.64 20.40 9.79
CA HIS A 150 -18.04 20.66 9.51
C HIS A 150 -18.92 19.44 9.81
N GLU A 151 -18.52 18.25 9.36
CA GLU A 151 -19.26 17.02 9.57
C GLU A 151 -19.40 16.69 11.06
N MET A 152 -18.35 16.86 11.87
CA MET A 152 -18.41 16.62 13.32
C MET A 152 -19.54 17.43 13.98
N ILE A 153 -19.59 18.74 13.70
CA ILE A 153 -20.60 19.65 14.26
C ILE A 153 -21.99 19.25 13.75
N THR A 154 -22.15 19.05 12.45
CA THR A 154 -23.45 18.74 11.83
C THR A 154 -23.98 17.38 12.27
N ASN A 155 -23.11 16.41 12.58
CA ASN A 155 -23.48 15.11 13.12
C ASN A 155 -23.66 15.13 14.65
N GLY A 156 -23.67 16.31 15.29
CA GLY A 156 -24.07 16.46 16.68
C GLY A 156 -22.97 16.25 17.71
N ILE A 157 -21.69 16.39 17.33
CA ILE A 157 -20.61 16.51 18.34
C ILE A 157 -20.73 17.87 19.02
N VAL A 158 -21.03 17.86 20.32
CA VAL A 158 -21.01 19.03 21.20
C VAL A 158 -19.74 18.95 22.05
N ALA A 159 -18.71 19.68 21.64
CA ALA A 159 -17.43 19.72 22.31
C ALA A 159 -16.97 21.15 22.57
N ILE A 160 -16.28 21.36 23.70
CA ILE A 160 -15.73 22.66 24.10
C ILE A 160 -14.21 22.67 23.95
N LEU A 161 -13.62 23.86 23.75
CA LEU A 161 -12.17 24.04 23.78
C LEU A 161 -11.66 23.96 25.22
N VAL A 162 -10.74 23.04 25.49
CA VAL A 162 -10.12 22.84 26.81
C VAL A 162 -8.64 23.18 26.85
N LYS A 163 -8.00 23.34 25.70
CA LYS A 163 -6.66 23.90 25.57
C LYS A 163 -6.61 24.78 24.34
N VAL A 164 -5.83 25.86 24.40
CA VAL A 164 -5.45 26.65 23.23
C VAL A 164 -3.97 26.96 23.31
N ALA A 165 -3.27 26.88 22.18
CA ALA A 165 -1.82 27.06 22.08
C ALA A 165 -1.41 27.61 20.69
N ALA A 166 -2.19 28.51 20.11
CA ALA A 166 -1.92 29.06 18.79
C ALA A 166 -2.19 30.56 18.68
N ILE A 167 -1.52 31.18 17.71
CA ILE A 167 -1.73 32.58 17.36
C ILE A 167 -3.20 32.88 17.07
N GLY A 168 -3.72 33.96 17.65
CA GLY A 168 -5.11 34.37 17.51
C GLY A 168 -6.12 33.58 18.36
N LEU A 169 -5.69 32.56 19.11
CA LEU A 169 -6.49 31.92 20.14
C LEU A 169 -6.14 32.46 21.52
N HIS A 170 -7.05 33.23 22.12
CA HIS A 170 -6.91 33.77 23.47
C HIS A 170 -7.60 32.87 24.52
N PRO A 171 -6.89 32.37 25.55
CA PRO A 171 -7.45 31.52 26.61
C PRO A 171 -8.73 32.09 27.23
N ALA A 172 -8.71 33.36 27.66
CA ALA A 172 -9.84 34.02 28.32
C ALA A 172 -11.08 34.22 27.41
N LYS A 173 -10.95 34.08 26.09
CA LYS A 173 -12.05 34.28 25.13
C LYS A 173 -12.58 32.98 24.53
N HIS A 174 -11.76 31.94 24.48
CA HIS A 174 -12.06 30.73 23.71
C HIS A 174 -12.16 29.47 24.55
N LEU A 175 -11.45 29.36 25.69
CA LEU A 175 -11.60 28.19 26.56
C LEU A 175 -13.03 28.11 27.10
N GLY A 176 -13.59 26.90 27.12
CA GLY A 176 -14.97 26.62 27.50
C GLY A 176 -16.01 26.88 26.41
N LYS A 177 -15.64 27.49 25.27
CA LYS A 177 -16.58 27.69 24.15
C LYS A 177 -16.78 26.44 23.34
N GLU A 178 -18.00 26.25 22.85
CA GLU A 178 -18.33 25.16 21.94
C GLU A 178 -17.69 25.33 20.56
N LEU A 179 -17.35 24.20 19.92
CA LEU A 179 -16.81 24.15 18.56
C LEU A 179 -17.67 24.92 17.55
N ALA A 180 -18.99 24.82 17.66
CA ALA A 180 -19.92 25.50 16.77
C ALA A 180 -19.79 27.03 16.86
N GLU A 181 -19.52 27.57 18.05
CA GLU A 181 -19.36 29.01 18.28
C GLU A 181 -18.03 29.54 17.73
N VAL A 182 -16.96 28.75 17.84
CA VAL A 182 -15.61 29.17 17.40
C VAL A 182 -15.31 28.84 15.94
N LYS A 183 -16.19 28.12 15.25
CA LYS A 183 -16.03 27.69 13.85
C LYS A 183 -15.58 28.80 12.90
N SER A 184 -16.28 29.93 12.89
CA SER A 184 -15.97 31.05 11.99
C SER A 184 -14.59 31.64 12.28
N HIS A 185 -14.20 31.71 13.55
CA HIS A 185 -12.90 32.17 13.99
C HIS A 185 -11.78 31.23 13.56
N LEU A 186 -11.95 29.91 13.73
CA LEU A 186 -10.95 28.91 13.31
C LEU A 186 -10.72 28.92 11.80
N HIS A 187 -11.78 29.03 10.98
CA HIS A 187 -11.62 29.18 9.53
C HIS A 187 -10.93 30.49 9.15
N HIS A 188 -11.20 31.58 9.89
CA HIS A 188 -10.50 32.84 9.67
C HIS A 188 -9.00 32.73 9.98
N LEU A 189 -8.63 32.08 11.09
CA LEU A 189 -7.23 31.82 11.45
C LEU A 189 -6.54 30.89 10.45
N ASN A 190 -7.24 29.89 9.91
CA ASN A 190 -6.73 29.06 8.82
C ASN A 190 -6.38 29.91 7.59
N GLY A 191 -7.26 30.83 7.18
CA GLY A 191 -7.01 31.72 6.05
C GLY A 191 -5.87 32.72 6.27
N LEU A 192 -5.65 33.18 7.51
CA LEU A 192 -4.60 34.14 7.84
C LEU A 192 -3.23 33.51 8.08
N TYR A 193 -3.19 32.40 8.81
CA TYR A 193 -1.97 31.82 9.37
C TYR A 193 -1.73 30.37 8.98
N GLY A 194 -2.63 29.75 8.21
CA GLY A 194 -2.57 28.32 7.91
C GLY A 194 -2.88 27.43 9.12
N SER A 195 -3.46 27.97 10.19
CA SER A 195 -3.84 27.22 11.40
C SER A 195 -4.79 26.07 11.07
N ASN A 196 -4.59 24.91 11.69
CA ASN A 196 -5.41 23.74 11.45
C ASN A 196 -6.81 23.89 12.06
N VAL A 197 -7.85 23.81 11.22
CA VAL A 197 -9.25 23.92 11.69
C VAL A 197 -9.65 22.78 12.63
N CYS A 198 -9.04 21.60 12.51
CA CYS A 198 -9.24 20.46 13.40
C CYS A 198 -8.29 20.45 14.60
N GLY A 199 -7.34 21.39 14.71
CA GLY A 199 -6.40 21.45 15.84
C GLY A 199 -5.30 20.38 15.81
N GLU A 200 -5.03 19.75 14.66
CA GLU A 200 -4.03 18.66 14.53
C GLU A 200 -2.59 19.09 14.87
N GLY A 201 -2.26 20.37 14.75
CA GLY A 201 -0.95 20.91 15.12
C GLY A 201 -0.82 21.19 16.61
N GLY A 202 -1.80 20.80 17.42
CA GLY A 202 -1.89 21.13 18.84
C GLY A 202 -2.40 22.55 19.09
N GLU A 203 -3.00 23.21 18.09
CA GLU A 203 -3.49 24.57 18.21
C GLU A 203 -4.57 24.70 19.31
N TYR A 204 -5.38 23.66 19.46
CA TYR A 204 -6.35 23.53 20.54
C TYR A 204 -6.67 22.05 20.81
N GLU A 205 -7.12 21.76 22.02
CA GLU A 205 -7.70 20.46 22.37
C GLU A 205 -9.15 20.63 22.80
N THR A 206 -9.93 19.56 22.74
CA THR A 206 -11.37 19.60 23.03
C THR A 206 -11.79 18.59 24.06
N LEU A 207 -12.94 18.85 24.70
CA LEU A 207 -13.65 17.89 25.51
C LEU A 207 -15.08 17.77 24.99
N THR A 208 -15.49 16.56 24.60
CA THR A 208 -16.86 16.28 24.14
C THR A 208 -17.77 16.19 25.36
N LEU A 209 -18.75 17.08 25.43
CA LEU A 209 -19.76 17.13 26.49
C LEU A 209 -21.01 16.33 26.11
N ASP A 210 -21.34 16.31 24.82
CA ASP A 210 -22.42 15.49 24.31
C ASP A 210 -22.19 15.03 22.86
N CYS A 211 -22.75 13.87 22.51
CA CYS A 211 -22.82 13.39 21.13
C CYS A 211 -23.92 12.31 20.99
N PRO A 212 -24.27 11.88 19.76
CA PRO A 212 -25.27 10.82 19.57
C PRO A 212 -24.95 9.48 20.25
N LEU A 213 -23.68 9.24 20.57
CA LEU A 213 -23.25 8.04 21.30
C LEU A 213 -23.52 8.12 22.80
N PHE A 214 -23.69 9.33 23.35
CA PHE A 214 -24.00 9.56 24.77
C PHE A 214 -25.50 9.37 24.99
N LYS A 215 -25.93 8.10 25.00
CA LYS A 215 -27.34 7.71 25.07
C LYS A 215 -27.96 7.95 26.46
N PHE A 216 -27.22 7.76 27.54
CA PHE A 216 -27.79 7.72 28.88
C PHE A 216 -27.74 9.06 29.61
N ALA A 217 -26.70 9.85 29.39
CA ALA A 217 -26.49 11.15 30.01
C ALA A 217 -25.59 12.03 29.16
N ARG A 218 -25.74 13.35 29.30
CA ARG A 218 -24.76 14.35 28.82
C ARG A 218 -23.95 14.91 29.98
N ILE A 219 -22.78 15.44 29.67
CA ILE A 219 -21.90 16.07 30.66
C ILE A 219 -22.21 17.55 30.69
N VAL A 220 -22.37 18.11 31.88
CA VAL A 220 -22.54 19.55 32.10
C VAL A 220 -21.38 20.01 32.97
N LEU A 221 -20.57 20.93 32.45
CA LEU A 221 -19.48 21.56 33.18
C LEU A 221 -20.05 22.72 34.00
N ASP A 222 -20.02 22.60 35.33
CA ASP A 222 -20.64 23.57 36.24
C ASP A 222 -19.68 24.71 36.59
N ASP A 223 -18.41 24.36 36.83
CA ASP A 223 -17.36 25.32 37.19
C ASP A 223 -16.00 24.85 36.71
N PHE A 224 -15.14 25.79 36.34
CA PHE A 224 -13.79 25.53 35.85
C PHE A 224 -12.88 26.73 36.08
N GLN A 225 -11.58 26.46 36.17
CA GLN A 225 -10.54 27.48 36.19
C GLN A 225 -9.72 27.45 34.90
N VAL A 226 -9.24 28.62 34.48
CA VAL A 226 -8.29 28.75 33.37
C VAL A 226 -6.89 28.88 33.94
N ILE A 227 -6.04 27.92 33.59
CA ILE A 227 -4.62 27.89 33.96
C ILE A 227 -3.82 28.40 32.77
N LEU A 228 -3.06 29.48 32.96
CA LEU A 228 -2.14 30.00 31.95
C LEU A 228 -0.77 29.35 32.12
N HIS A 229 -0.39 28.52 31.15
CA HIS A 229 0.94 27.88 31.12
C HIS A 229 2.00 28.78 30.50
N SER A 230 1.63 29.54 29.47
CA SER A 230 2.51 30.54 28.84
C SER A 230 1.73 31.81 28.53
N PRO A 231 2.10 32.97 29.10
CA PRO A 231 1.47 34.25 28.80
C PRO A 231 2.04 34.92 27.55
N ASP A 232 2.60 34.15 26.59
CA ASP A 232 3.17 34.68 25.36
C ASP A 232 2.17 35.62 24.64
N SER A 233 2.67 36.78 24.20
CA SER A 233 1.83 37.83 23.65
C SER A 233 1.31 37.52 22.23
N ILE A 234 1.90 36.54 21.57
CA ILE A 234 1.62 36.12 20.19
C ILE A 234 0.84 34.80 20.20
N ALA A 235 1.30 33.80 20.94
CA ALA A 235 0.70 32.47 21.02
C ALA A 235 0.55 32.01 22.48
N PRO A 236 -0.42 32.57 23.22
CA PRO A 236 -0.62 32.21 24.62
C PRO A 236 -1.07 30.75 24.74
N VAL A 237 -0.55 30.06 25.76
CA VAL A 237 -0.95 28.69 26.10
C VAL A 237 -1.80 28.70 27.36
N GLY A 238 -3.04 28.23 27.23
CA GLY A 238 -3.97 28.14 28.35
C GLY A 238 -4.76 26.84 28.32
N VAL A 239 -5.00 26.31 29.51
CA VAL A 239 -5.68 25.05 29.76
C VAL A 239 -6.88 25.29 30.67
N LEU A 240 -7.98 24.59 30.41
CA LEU A 240 -9.17 24.56 31.24
C LEU A 240 -9.06 23.38 32.21
N HIS A 241 -9.07 23.69 33.51
CA HIS A 241 -9.12 22.69 34.57
C HIS A 241 -10.53 22.67 35.18
N PRO A 242 -11.26 21.55 35.08
CA PRO A 242 -12.62 21.45 35.60
C PRO A 242 -12.63 21.40 37.14
N LEU A 243 -13.46 22.22 37.78
CA LEU A 243 -13.62 22.25 39.25
C LEU A 243 -14.88 21.49 39.70
N ALA A 244 -15.96 21.61 38.94
CA ALA A 244 -17.21 20.91 39.19
C ALA A 244 -17.93 20.58 37.88
N TYR A 245 -18.53 19.39 37.83
CA TYR A 245 -19.36 18.96 36.71
C TYR A 245 -20.38 17.92 37.20
N HIS A 246 -21.46 17.75 36.45
CA HIS A 246 -22.44 16.71 36.69
C HIS A 246 -22.90 16.03 35.40
N LEU A 247 -23.62 14.93 35.57
CA LEU A 247 -24.27 14.19 34.49
C LEU A 247 -25.76 14.48 34.50
N GLU A 248 -26.27 14.98 33.37
CA GLU A 248 -27.70 15.17 33.16
C GLU A 248 -28.26 13.99 32.38
N SER A 249 -29.19 13.25 33.00
CA SER A 249 -29.79 12.05 32.39
C SER A 249 -30.68 12.40 31.19
N LYS A 250 -30.59 11.59 30.13
CA LYS A 250 -31.42 11.74 28.92
C LYS A 250 -32.73 10.95 28.94
N GLY A 251 -33.08 10.33 30.06
CA GLY A 251 -34.39 9.67 30.23
C GLY A 251 -34.57 8.35 29.46
N LEU A 252 -33.51 7.79 28.86
CA LEU A 252 -33.56 6.45 28.27
C LEU A 252 -33.47 5.40 29.38
N SER A 253 -34.60 4.75 29.68
CA SER A 253 -34.65 3.55 30.52
C SER A 253 -33.99 2.37 29.79
N ILE A 254 -33.29 1.51 30.54
CA ILE A 254 -32.85 0.21 30.03
C ILE A 254 -34.12 -0.59 29.71
N ASP A 255 -34.53 -0.61 28.44
CA ASP A 255 -35.61 -1.49 28.01
C ASP A 255 -35.10 -2.93 28.12
N SER A 256 -35.64 -3.62 29.11
CA SER A 256 -35.57 -5.07 29.27
C SER A 256 -36.37 -5.73 28.13
N GLY A 257 -35.80 -5.72 26.92
CA GLY A 257 -36.49 -6.11 25.70
C GLY A 257 -35.56 -6.62 24.61
N ASP A 258 -34.56 -7.43 24.96
CA ASP A 258 -34.01 -8.46 24.07
C ASP A 258 -33.26 -9.51 24.90
N SER A 259 -34.03 -10.40 25.51
CA SER A 259 -33.53 -11.56 26.23
C SER A 259 -33.00 -12.60 25.23
N ASN A 260 -31.78 -12.41 24.73
CA ASN A 260 -30.96 -13.47 24.11
C ASN A 260 -29.45 -13.15 24.08
N ILE A 261 -28.94 -12.46 25.10
CA ILE A 261 -27.49 -12.41 25.37
C ILE A 261 -27.26 -12.91 26.78
N ASN A 262 -27.23 -14.24 26.92
CA ASN A 262 -26.77 -14.90 28.12
C ASN A 262 -25.45 -15.60 27.76
N ASN A 263 -24.34 -14.97 28.11
CA ASN A 263 -23.10 -15.63 28.52
C ASN A 263 -22.19 -14.60 29.23
N GLY A 264 -22.43 -14.45 30.54
CA GLY A 264 -21.36 -14.51 31.53
C GLY A 264 -20.43 -13.31 31.70
N ILE A 265 -20.95 -12.11 31.93
CA ILE A 265 -20.31 -11.13 32.82
C ILE A 265 -21.40 -10.53 33.69
N SER A 266 -21.38 -10.83 34.99
CA SER A 266 -22.22 -10.17 36.00
C SER A 266 -21.83 -8.69 36.06
N LEU A 267 -22.77 -7.81 35.68
CA LEU A 267 -22.67 -6.34 35.80
C LEU A 267 -22.82 -5.91 37.26
N ASP A 268 -21.81 -6.18 38.08
CA ASP A 268 -21.67 -5.61 39.43
C ASP A 268 -20.35 -4.81 39.49
N GLY A 269 -20.47 -3.48 39.46
CA GLY A 269 -19.36 -2.52 39.51
C GLY A 269 -19.51 -1.41 38.46
N ASN A 270 -19.00 -0.20 38.75
CA ASN A 270 -19.21 1.08 38.04
C ASN A 270 -18.80 1.13 36.54
N GLY A 271 -18.53 -0.02 35.89
CA GLY A 271 -18.09 -0.15 34.50
C GLY A 271 -16.68 0.36 34.23
N ILE A 272 -15.92 0.71 35.27
CA ILE A 272 -14.58 1.32 35.17
C ILE A 272 -13.55 0.30 35.69
N TYR A 273 -12.54 0.04 34.87
CA TYR A 273 -11.45 -0.89 35.17
C TYR A 273 -10.11 -0.15 35.13
N GLU A 274 -9.50 0.05 36.28
CA GLU A 274 -8.14 0.59 36.37
C GLU A 274 -7.11 -0.54 36.32
N ILE A 275 -6.15 -0.42 35.40
CA ILE A 275 -5.15 -1.45 35.15
C ILE A 275 -3.87 -1.04 35.89
N GLU A 276 -3.66 -1.64 37.06
CA GLU A 276 -2.46 -1.45 37.87
C GLU A 276 -1.39 -2.51 37.57
N GLY A 277 -0.11 -2.08 37.61
CA GLY A 277 1.05 -2.96 37.64
C GLY A 277 1.70 -3.27 36.28
N ASP A 278 2.93 -3.76 36.37
CA ASP A 278 3.58 -4.52 35.31
C ASP A 278 2.82 -5.83 35.21
N CYS A 279 2.06 -6.02 34.12
CA CYS A 279 1.54 -7.33 33.82
C CYS A 279 2.77 -8.22 33.68
N SER A 280 2.99 -9.11 34.65
CA SER A 280 4.07 -10.10 34.59
C SER A 280 3.89 -10.79 33.25
N LEU A 281 4.80 -10.50 32.32
CA LEU A 281 4.91 -11.23 31.08
C LEU A 281 5.22 -12.66 31.51
N HIS A 282 4.20 -13.45 31.81
CA HIS A 282 4.21 -14.85 31.45
C HIS A 282 4.23 -14.83 29.92
N ALA A 283 5.43 -14.57 29.41
CA ALA A 283 5.92 -15.26 28.26
C ALA A 283 5.71 -16.75 28.58
N GLU A 284 4.52 -17.27 28.29
CA GLU A 284 4.47 -18.48 27.51
C GLU A 284 5.17 -18.17 26.17
N GLN A 285 6.50 -17.99 26.26
CA GLN A 285 7.38 -18.59 25.31
C GLN A 285 7.04 -20.06 25.41
N SER A 286 6.04 -20.49 24.63
CA SER A 286 6.22 -21.73 23.92
C SER A 286 7.56 -21.54 23.20
N GLN A 287 8.62 -22.04 23.83
CA GLN A 287 9.88 -22.30 23.18
C GLN A 287 9.58 -23.38 22.14
N ILE A 288 8.91 -22.98 21.07
CA ILE A 288 9.15 -23.59 19.78
C ILE A 288 10.38 -22.85 19.25
N SER A 289 11.51 -23.05 19.92
CA SER A 289 12.80 -23.01 19.26
C SER A 289 12.83 -24.24 18.33
N LYS A 290 12.02 -24.20 17.27
CA LYS A 290 12.43 -24.90 16.06
C LYS A 290 13.58 -24.06 15.54
N SER A 291 14.79 -24.41 15.96
CA SER A 291 15.94 -24.27 15.07
C SER A 291 15.57 -25.06 13.82
N LEU A 292 14.91 -24.40 12.87
CA LEU A 292 14.80 -24.87 11.50
C LEU A 292 16.19 -24.67 10.89
N SER A 293 17.16 -25.45 11.37
CA SER A 293 18.09 -26.08 10.46
C SER A 293 17.23 -27.00 9.61
N VAL A 294 16.61 -26.44 8.57
CA VAL A 294 16.13 -27.25 7.46
C VAL A 294 17.42 -27.84 6.90
N MET A 295 17.79 -29.04 7.38
CA MET A 295 18.45 -29.97 6.49
C MET A 295 17.44 -30.12 5.37
N ILE A 296 17.66 -29.37 4.29
CA ILE A 296 17.05 -29.68 3.01
C ILE A 296 17.56 -31.09 2.76
N GLU A 297 16.74 -32.11 3.09
CA GLU A 297 16.87 -33.40 2.45
C GLU A 297 17.04 -33.07 0.98
N LYS A 298 18.11 -33.57 0.36
CA LYS A 298 18.43 -33.31 -1.04
C LYS A 298 17.35 -33.93 -1.94
N THR A 299 16.11 -33.45 -1.88
CA THR A 299 15.20 -33.45 -2.99
C THR A 299 15.78 -32.44 -3.96
N THR A 300 16.32 -32.96 -5.06
CA THR A 300 16.90 -32.18 -6.15
C THR A 300 15.78 -31.44 -6.85
N TYR A 301 15.30 -30.34 -6.28
CA TYR A 301 14.46 -29.39 -6.98
C TYR A 301 15.29 -28.75 -8.09
N HIS A 302 14.82 -28.81 -9.34
CA HIS A 302 15.47 -28.10 -10.42
C HIS A 302 14.98 -26.64 -10.37
N LEU A 303 15.78 -25.78 -9.76
CA LEU A 303 15.48 -24.38 -9.60
C LEU A 303 16.03 -23.60 -10.78
N GLN A 304 15.24 -22.70 -11.32
CA GLN A 304 15.64 -21.82 -12.41
C GLN A 304 15.69 -20.38 -11.92
N MET A 305 16.62 -19.62 -12.48
CA MET A 305 16.82 -18.22 -12.17
C MET A 305 17.16 -17.42 -13.41
N SER A 306 16.71 -16.18 -13.41
CA SER A 306 17.11 -15.15 -14.34
C SER A 306 17.44 -13.88 -13.56
N LYS A 307 18.41 -13.13 -14.08
CA LYS A 307 18.96 -11.96 -13.42
C LYS A 307 19.23 -10.85 -14.43
N THR A 308 18.68 -9.68 -14.17
CA THR A 308 19.03 -8.44 -14.88
C THR A 308 19.77 -7.54 -13.92
N ASP A 309 20.92 -6.99 -14.32
CA ASP A 309 21.75 -6.13 -13.47
C ASP A 309 22.01 -4.78 -14.15
N ARG A 310 21.50 -3.72 -13.53
CA ARG A 310 21.73 -2.34 -13.92
C ARG A 310 22.34 -1.64 -12.72
N GLY A 311 23.66 -1.58 -12.60
CA GLY A 311 24.41 -0.62 -11.75
C GLY A 311 23.92 -0.34 -10.32
N ASP A 312 22.78 0.33 -10.17
CA ASP A 312 22.06 0.71 -8.95
C ASP A 312 20.90 -0.25 -8.55
N THR A 313 20.41 -1.10 -9.45
CA THR A 313 19.28 -2.02 -9.24
C THR A 313 19.53 -3.36 -9.95
N PHE A 314 18.92 -4.43 -9.46
CA PHE A 314 18.89 -5.70 -10.17
C PHE A 314 17.58 -6.44 -9.89
N SER A 315 17.16 -7.30 -10.82
CA SER A 315 16.02 -8.19 -10.62
C SER A 315 16.48 -9.63 -10.51
N ILE A 316 15.81 -10.39 -9.66
CA ILE A 316 15.99 -11.84 -9.54
C ILE A 316 14.62 -12.50 -9.70
N CYS A 317 14.55 -13.48 -10.57
CA CYS A 317 13.41 -14.35 -10.68
C CYS A 317 13.77 -15.76 -10.20
N CYS A 318 12.83 -16.43 -9.54
CA CYS A 318 13.01 -17.78 -9.03
C CYS A 318 11.72 -18.59 -9.11
N TRP A 319 11.83 -19.80 -9.67
CA TRP A 319 10.73 -20.77 -9.75
C TRP A 319 11.25 -22.20 -9.76
N LEU A 320 10.35 -23.13 -9.47
CA LEU A 320 10.60 -24.56 -9.53
C LEU A 320 10.19 -25.12 -10.90
N GLN A 321 11.04 -25.95 -11.50
CA GLN A 321 10.69 -26.72 -12.70
C GLN A 321 10.13 -28.08 -12.27
N ASP A 322 8.87 -28.37 -12.62
CA ASP A 322 8.20 -29.62 -12.25
C ASP A 322 8.08 -30.52 -13.47
N LEU A 323 9.11 -31.33 -13.71
CA LEU A 323 9.11 -32.24 -14.84
C LEU A 323 8.21 -33.45 -14.61
N HIS A 324 8.08 -34.01 -13.38
CA HIS A 324 7.30 -35.25 -13.13
C HIS A 324 7.02 -35.58 -11.64
N ARG A 325 6.76 -34.63 -10.71
CA ARG A 325 6.50 -35.01 -9.29
C ARG A 325 5.27 -34.35 -8.69
N SER A 326 4.58 -35.09 -7.82
CA SER A 326 3.51 -34.54 -6.97
C SER A 326 4.10 -33.49 -6.02
N SER A 327 3.96 -32.21 -6.34
CA SER A 327 4.41 -31.14 -5.46
C SER A 327 3.79 -31.28 -4.07
N THR A 328 4.56 -30.95 -3.04
CA THR A 328 4.19 -31.07 -1.62
C THR A 328 3.18 -30.01 -1.17
N GLY A 329 2.66 -29.19 -2.09
CA GLY A 329 1.71 -28.10 -1.85
C GLY A 329 2.32 -26.72 -2.11
N LEU A 330 1.48 -25.68 -2.24
CA LEU A 330 1.95 -24.32 -2.50
C LEU A 330 2.93 -23.82 -1.44
N GLN A 331 2.63 -24.10 -0.16
CA GLN A 331 3.47 -23.69 0.96
C GLN A 331 4.91 -24.18 0.80
N SER A 332 5.10 -25.47 0.54
CA SER A 332 6.43 -26.07 0.41
C SER A 332 7.19 -25.51 -0.80
N ASP A 333 6.51 -25.33 -1.94
CA ASP A 333 7.11 -24.76 -3.13
C ASP A 333 7.56 -23.31 -2.87
N LEU A 334 6.69 -22.52 -2.23
CA LEU A 334 6.97 -21.12 -1.90
C LEU A 334 8.07 -20.98 -0.83
N GLU A 335 8.12 -21.87 0.17
CA GLU A 335 9.21 -21.92 1.15
C GLU A 335 10.58 -22.16 0.50
N VAL A 336 10.65 -23.09 -0.47
CA VAL A 336 11.89 -23.37 -1.22
C VAL A 336 12.30 -22.16 -2.05
N VAL A 337 11.36 -21.57 -2.81
CA VAL A 337 11.62 -20.40 -3.65
C VAL A 337 12.09 -19.20 -2.83
N LEU A 338 11.38 -18.86 -1.74
CA LEU A 338 11.74 -17.73 -0.88
C LEU A 338 13.05 -17.96 -0.12
N SER A 339 13.33 -19.19 0.32
CA SER A 339 14.61 -19.54 0.96
C SER A 339 15.78 -19.35 0.00
N HIS A 340 15.61 -19.73 -1.26
CA HIS A 340 16.64 -19.55 -2.26
C HIS A 340 16.86 -18.08 -2.61
N LEU A 341 15.79 -17.31 -2.82
CA LEU A 341 15.88 -15.87 -3.01
C LEU A 341 16.60 -15.18 -1.84
N GLU A 342 16.28 -15.56 -0.59
CA GLU A 342 16.99 -15.02 0.58
C GLU A 342 18.48 -15.39 0.59
N SER A 343 18.85 -16.60 0.15
CA SER A 343 20.26 -16.99 -0.01
C SER A 343 20.97 -16.16 -1.07
N GLN A 344 20.33 -15.96 -2.23
CA GLN A 344 20.89 -15.21 -3.35
C GLN A 344 21.06 -13.73 -3.05
N LEU A 345 20.09 -13.14 -2.33
CA LEU A 345 20.22 -11.79 -1.78
C LEU A 345 21.45 -11.71 -0.87
N LYS A 346 21.60 -12.64 0.08
CA LYS A 346 22.75 -12.67 1.01
C LYS A 346 24.10 -12.83 0.29
N GLU A 347 24.17 -13.71 -0.72
CA GLU A 347 25.37 -13.89 -1.55
C GLU A 347 25.77 -12.61 -2.29
N CYS A 348 24.78 -11.82 -2.71
CA CYS A 348 25.00 -10.51 -3.32
C CYS A 348 25.23 -9.37 -2.31
N GLY A 349 25.16 -9.64 -1.00
CA GLY A 349 25.31 -8.64 0.07
C GLY A 349 24.04 -7.85 0.43
N PHE A 350 22.87 -8.34 0.02
CA PHE A 350 21.56 -7.70 0.21
C PHE A 350 20.63 -8.54 1.09
N THR A 351 19.50 -7.96 1.48
CA THR A 351 18.45 -8.56 2.31
C THR A 351 17.06 -8.18 1.79
N TRP A 352 16.00 -8.69 2.43
CA TRP A 352 14.62 -8.27 2.13
C TRP A 352 14.37 -6.77 2.36
N GLU A 353 15.19 -6.10 3.15
CA GLU A 353 15.15 -4.64 3.34
C GLU A 353 15.43 -3.89 2.04
N ASP A 354 16.20 -4.46 1.11
CA ASP A 354 16.65 -3.81 -0.12
C ASP A 354 15.69 -4.07 -1.30
N VAL A 355 14.70 -4.94 -1.10
CA VAL A 355 13.69 -5.25 -2.13
C VAL A 355 12.69 -4.11 -2.28
N LEU A 356 12.50 -3.67 -3.53
CA LEU A 356 11.59 -2.60 -3.91
C LEU A 356 10.19 -3.13 -4.22
N TYR A 357 10.11 -4.19 -5.02
CA TYR A 357 8.86 -4.72 -5.56
C TYR A 357 8.92 -6.24 -5.72
N ILE A 358 7.79 -6.91 -5.55
CA ILE A 358 7.63 -8.37 -5.73
C ILE A 358 6.46 -8.70 -6.65
N HIS A 359 6.69 -9.51 -7.68
CA HIS A 359 5.61 -10.30 -8.29
C HIS A 359 5.57 -11.67 -7.63
N LEU A 360 4.43 -12.02 -7.05
CA LEU A 360 4.16 -13.34 -6.49
C LEU A 360 3.09 -14.02 -7.35
N TYR A 361 3.48 -15.00 -8.15
CA TYR A 361 2.53 -15.79 -8.92
C TYR A 361 2.32 -17.15 -8.25
N ILE A 362 1.05 -17.54 -8.14
CA ILE A 362 0.63 -18.80 -7.54
C ILE A 362 -0.21 -19.59 -8.54
N ALA A 363 -0.22 -20.92 -8.43
CA ALA A 363 -0.97 -21.78 -9.34
C ALA A 363 -2.47 -21.86 -9.03
N ASP A 364 -2.90 -21.51 -7.81
CA ASP A 364 -4.31 -21.55 -7.38
C ASP A 364 -4.58 -20.42 -6.36
N MET A 365 -5.47 -19.50 -6.71
CA MET A 365 -5.84 -18.35 -5.87
C MET A 365 -6.67 -18.75 -4.64
N ASN A 366 -7.22 -19.96 -4.57
CA ASN A 366 -7.84 -20.47 -3.35
C ASN A 366 -6.80 -20.70 -2.23
N GLU A 367 -5.52 -20.85 -2.57
CA GLU A 367 -4.42 -20.97 -1.63
C GLU A 367 -3.80 -19.60 -1.23
N PHE A 368 -4.44 -18.47 -1.57
CA PHE A 368 -3.93 -17.11 -1.28
C PHE A 368 -3.63 -16.86 0.22
N ALA A 369 -4.45 -17.41 1.12
CA ALA A 369 -4.20 -17.31 2.56
C ALA A 369 -2.91 -18.02 2.97
N VAL A 370 -2.67 -19.21 2.44
CA VAL A 370 -1.45 -20.01 2.67
C VAL A 370 -0.23 -19.29 2.08
N ALA A 371 -0.36 -18.71 0.89
CA ALA A 371 0.70 -17.92 0.27
C ALA A 371 1.10 -16.73 1.15
N ASN A 372 0.12 -15.99 1.69
CA ASN A 372 0.38 -14.87 2.58
C ASN A 372 1.02 -15.31 3.90
N GLU A 373 0.51 -16.35 4.55
CA GLU A 373 1.08 -16.89 5.79
C GLU A 373 2.55 -17.29 5.59
N THR A 374 2.84 -18.02 4.52
CA THR A 374 4.20 -18.41 4.14
C THR A 374 5.07 -17.18 3.89
N TYR A 375 4.56 -16.21 3.12
CA TYR A 375 5.28 -14.98 2.80
C TYR A 375 5.65 -14.16 4.06
N VAL A 376 4.72 -14.02 5.03
CA VAL A 376 4.99 -13.28 6.29
C VAL A 376 6.16 -13.90 7.05
N SER A 377 6.36 -15.22 6.99
CA SER A 377 7.47 -15.88 7.68
C SER A 377 8.85 -15.46 7.16
N PHE A 378 8.93 -15.02 5.90
CA PHE A 378 10.17 -14.56 5.27
C PHE A 378 10.33 -13.04 5.31
N ILE A 379 9.26 -12.29 5.04
CA ILE A 379 9.29 -10.84 4.85
C ILE A 379 8.46 -10.20 5.96
N THR A 380 9.16 -9.77 7.02
CA THR A 380 8.57 -9.15 8.20
C THR A 380 8.97 -7.67 8.29
N GLN A 381 8.20 -6.90 9.06
CA GLN A 381 8.56 -5.52 9.38
C GLN A 381 9.93 -5.42 10.08
N GLU A 382 10.32 -6.45 10.86
CA GLU A 382 11.63 -6.50 11.51
C GLU A 382 12.79 -6.68 10.52
N LYS A 383 12.56 -7.48 9.46
CA LYS A 383 13.52 -7.70 8.38
C LYS A 383 13.55 -6.56 7.35
N CYS A 384 12.52 -5.72 7.30
CA CYS A 384 12.36 -4.63 6.34
C CYS A 384 12.15 -3.29 7.06
N ARG A 385 13.20 -2.70 7.64
CA ARG A 385 13.05 -1.52 8.53
C ARG A 385 12.59 -0.26 7.78
N PHE A 386 12.94 -0.15 6.50
CA PHE A 386 12.49 0.92 5.61
C PHE A 386 11.14 0.62 4.93
N GLY A 387 10.41 -0.38 5.43
CA GLY A 387 9.12 -0.81 4.89
C GLY A 387 9.22 -2.05 4.01
N VAL A 388 8.16 -2.88 4.08
CA VAL A 388 8.00 -4.06 3.24
C VAL A 388 7.82 -3.66 1.77
N PRO A 389 8.29 -4.47 0.80
CA PRO A 389 8.16 -4.15 -0.61
C PRO A 389 6.70 -4.10 -1.07
N SER A 390 6.44 -3.36 -2.14
CA SER A 390 5.15 -3.40 -2.82
C SER A 390 5.01 -4.67 -3.63
N ARG A 391 3.78 -5.14 -3.85
CA ARG A 391 3.54 -6.50 -4.38
C ARG A 391 2.30 -6.60 -5.24
N SER A 392 2.36 -7.41 -6.30
CA SER A 392 1.17 -7.98 -6.94
C SER A 392 1.14 -9.49 -6.74
N THR A 393 -0.05 -10.03 -6.48
CA THR A 393 -0.24 -11.47 -6.33
C THR A 393 -1.35 -11.95 -7.23
N VAL A 394 -0.99 -12.76 -8.22
CA VAL A 394 -1.90 -13.13 -9.32
C VAL A 394 -1.81 -14.62 -9.59
N GLU A 395 -2.94 -15.26 -9.92
CA GLU A 395 -2.92 -16.65 -10.36
C GLU A 395 -2.38 -16.73 -11.78
N LEU A 396 -1.47 -17.65 -12.05
CA LEU A 396 -0.99 -17.92 -13.40
C LEU A 396 -1.11 -19.43 -13.71
N PRO A 397 -1.21 -19.82 -15.00
CA PRO A 397 -1.23 -21.23 -15.43
C PRO A 397 0.14 -21.92 -15.29
N LEU A 398 0.78 -21.81 -14.12
CA LEU A 398 2.14 -22.30 -13.83
C LEU A 398 2.28 -23.80 -14.11
N LEU A 399 1.34 -24.60 -13.62
CA LEU A 399 1.37 -26.06 -13.81
C LEU A 399 1.22 -26.46 -15.28
N GLN A 400 0.45 -25.70 -16.07
CA GLN A 400 0.29 -25.96 -17.51
C GLN A 400 1.57 -25.63 -18.29
N ALA A 401 2.41 -24.74 -17.74
CA ALA A 401 3.71 -24.39 -18.28
C ALA A 401 4.85 -25.31 -17.81
N GLY A 402 4.56 -26.34 -17.00
CA GLY A 402 5.58 -27.24 -16.43
C GLY A 402 6.35 -26.65 -15.25
N LEU A 403 5.78 -25.64 -14.58
CA LEU A 403 6.36 -25.00 -13.40
C LEU A 403 5.71 -25.53 -12.11
N GLY A 404 6.41 -25.34 -10.98
CA GLY A 404 5.85 -25.57 -9.65
C GLY A 404 4.73 -24.58 -9.30
N LYS A 405 4.18 -24.73 -8.09
CA LYS A 405 3.00 -23.96 -7.66
C LYS A 405 3.29 -22.49 -7.31
N ALA A 406 4.55 -22.10 -7.20
CA ALA A 406 4.99 -20.75 -6.88
C ALA A 406 6.08 -20.26 -7.84
N TYR A 407 5.96 -19.00 -8.25
CA TYR A 407 6.95 -18.26 -9.02
C TYR A 407 7.07 -16.87 -8.41
N VAL A 408 8.30 -16.42 -8.13
CA VAL A 408 8.55 -15.13 -7.49
C VAL A 408 9.61 -14.34 -8.26
N GLU A 409 9.29 -13.08 -8.55
CA GLU A 409 10.24 -12.10 -9.07
C GLU A 409 10.40 -10.96 -8.07
N VAL A 410 11.66 -10.60 -7.77
CA VAL A 410 12.00 -9.49 -6.88
C VAL A 410 12.82 -8.45 -7.64
N LEU A 411 12.50 -7.18 -7.45
CA LEU A 411 13.32 -6.05 -7.87
C LEU A 411 14.04 -5.49 -6.64
N VAL A 412 15.36 -5.33 -6.72
CA VAL A 412 16.23 -5.02 -5.59
C VAL A 412 17.00 -3.74 -5.88
N SER A 413 17.05 -2.83 -4.90
CA SER A 413 17.94 -1.67 -4.92
C SER A 413 19.29 -2.01 -4.33
N ARG A 414 20.35 -1.37 -4.84
CA ARG A 414 21.70 -1.45 -4.27
C ARG A 414 21.98 -0.32 -3.26
N ASP A 415 21.04 0.60 -3.11
CA ASP A 415 21.07 1.68 -2.13
C ASP A 415 19.89 1.61 -1.14
N LYS A 416 19.94 2.44 -0.10
CA LYS A 416 18.90 2.49 0.95
C LYS A 416 18.05 3.76 0.88
N THR A 417 17.72 4.22 -0.33
CA THR A 417 16.97 5.47 -0.54
C THR A 417 15.48 5.28 -0.75
N LYS A 418 14.99 4.03 -0.76
CA LYS A 418 13.58 3.72 -1.05
C LYS A 418 12.64 4.37 -0.03
N LYS A 419 11.51 4.89 -0.51
CA LYS A 419 10.42 5.41 0.33
C LYS A 419 9.19 4.51 0.14
N VAL A 420 8.61 4.03 1.24
CA VAL A 420 7.51 3.07 1.21
C VAL A 420 6.24 3.69 1.78
N LEU A 421 5.13 3.54 1.08
CA LEU A 421 3.79 3.86 1.59
C LEU A 421 3.08 2.57 1.99
N HIS A 422 2.82 2.40 3.28
CA HIS A 422 2.15 1.24 3.85
C HIS A 422 0.90 1.68 4.62
N VAL A 423 -0.27 1.33 4.08
CA VAL A 423 -1.59 1.56 4.68
C VAL A 423 -2.07 0.25 5.29
N GLN A 424 -2.09 0.20 6.63
CA GLN A 424 -2.47 -0.99 7.41
C GLN A 424 -3.80 -0.79 8.15
N SER A 425 -4.20 0.47 8.40
CA SER A 425 -5.49 0.81 8.97
C SER A 425 -6.60 0.80 7.92
N ILE A 426 -7.78 0.30 8.28
CA ILE A 426 -9.00 0.58 7.51
C ILE A 426 -9.35 2.06 7.66
N SER A 427 -9.62 2.73 6.53
CA SER A 427 -9.79 4.18 6.46
C SER A 427 -10.69 4.59 5.29
N ARG A 428 -11.05 5.87 5.17
CA ARG A 428 -11.92 6.38 4.09
C ARG A 428 -11.17 6.79 2.80
N TRP A 429 -9.84 6.86 2.82
CA TRP A 429 -9.07 7.44 1.69
C TRP A 429 -8.44 6.40 0.77
N ALA A 430 -7.94 5.28 1.30
CA ALA A 430 -7.33 4.19 0.52
C ALA A 430 -7.51 2.83 1.23
N PRO A 431 -7.59 1.73 0.46
CA PRO A 431 -7.76 0.41 1.02
C PRO A 431 -6.50 -0.03 1.78
N SER A 432 -6.72 -0.68 2.92
CA SER A 432 -5.64 -1.37 3.64
C SER A 432 -5.09 -2.52 2.81
N CYS A 433 -3.82 -2.87 3.00
CA CYS A 433 -3.28 -4.08 2.39
C CYS A 433 -4.05 -5.32 2.89
N ILE A 434 -4.37 -6.23 1.97
CA ILE A 434 -5.00 -7.54 2.29
C ILE A 434 -3.97 -8.63 2.58
N GLY A 435 -2.69 -8.26 2.67
CA GLY A 435 -1.54 -9.11 2.95
C GLY A 435 -0.32 -8.27 3.35
N PRO A 436 0.81 -8.91 3.69
CA PRO A 436 2.02 -8.23 4.19
C PRO A 436 2.85 -7.58 3.08
N TYR A 437 2.35 -6.51 2.49
CA TYR A 437 3.04 -5.74 1.45
C TYR A 437 2.73 -4.26 1.64
N SER A 438 3.41 -3.39 0.90
CA SER A 438 3.11 -1.96 0.88
C SER A 438 2.37 -1.55 -0.39
N GLN A 439 1.58 -0.49 -0.36
CA GLN A 439 0.83 -0.01 -1.50
C GLN A 439 1.75 0.52 -2.60
N ALA A 440 2.88 1.13 -2.23
CA ALA A 440 3.85 1.61 -3.19
C ALA A 440 5.25 1.77 -2.60
N THR A 441 6.26 1.63 -3.46
CA THR A 441 7.66 1.88 -3.15
C THR A 441 8.25 2.82 -4.20
N LEU A 442 8.78 3.97 -3.76
CA LEU A 442 9.46 4.97 -4.60
C LEU A 442 10.98 4.79 -4.48
N HIS A 443 11.67 4.68 -5.61
CA HIS A 443 13.12 4.63 -5.70
C HIS A 443 13.59 5.27 -7.02
N ASN A 444 14.59 6.16 -6.98
CA ASN A 444 15.17 6.85 -8.14
C ASN A 444 14.12 7.39 -9.14
N GLY A 445 13.12 8.10 -8.61
CA GLY A 445 12.02 8.68 -9.39
C GLY A 445 10.96 7.68 -9.86
N ILE A 446 11.14 6.36 -9.70
CA ILE A 446 10.16 5.35 -10.12
C ILE A 446 9.31 4.92 -8.92
N LEU A 447 8.00 5.08 -9.04
CA LEU A 447 7.02 4.61 -8.07
C LEU A 447 6.46 3.26 -8.52
N HIS A 448 6.87 2.19 -7.84
CA HIS A 448 6.35 0.84 -8.02
C HIS A 448 5.11 0.63 -7.15
N MET A 449 3.91 0.75 -7.71
CA MET A 449 2.68 0.46 -6.99
C MET A 449 2.38 -1.05 -6.97
N ALA A 450 1.82 -1.50 -5.84
CA ALA A 450 1.22 -2.82 -5.69
C ALA A 450 -0.01 -2.97 -6.59
N GLY A 451 -0.48 -4.21 -6.73
CA GLY A 451 -1.76 -4.52 -7.35
C GLY A 451 -2.91 -3.80 -6.64
N GLN A 452 -3.66 -3.00 -7.38
CA GLN A 452 -4.82 -2.26 -6.88
C GLN A 452 -6.09 -2.99 -7.32
N LEU A 453 -6.85 -3.44 -6.33
CA LEU A 453 -8.18 -4.01 -6.52
C LEU A 453 -9.24 -2.93 -6.35
N GLY A 454 -10.42 -3.19 -6.92
CA GLY A 454 -11.62 -2.36 -6.76
C GLY A 454 -12.28 -2.48 -5.39
N LEU A 455 -11.50 -2.38 -4.31
CA LEU A 455 -11.99 -2.40 -2.93
C LEU A 455 -12.48 -1.01 -2.52
N ASP A 456 -13.67 -0.95 -1.95
CA ASP A 456 -14.14 0.23 -1.23
C ASP A 456 -13.31 0.40 0.06
N PRO A 457 -12.55 1.50 0.22
CA PRO A 457 -11.61 1.67 1.33
C PRO A 457 -12.18 1.46 2.74
N PRO A 458 -13.34 2.05 3.10
CA PRO A 458 -13.84 1.95 4.47
C PRO A 458 -14.45 0.59 4.82
N THR A 459 -14.97 -0.16 3.83
CA THR A 459 -15.60 -1.47 4.06
C THR A 459 -14.67 -2.64 3.74
N MET A 460 -13.62 -2.42 2.94
CA MET A 460 -12.72 -3.45 2.43
C MET A 460 -13.43 -4.54 1.60
N THR A 461 -14.60 -4.23 1.03
CA THR A 461 -15.33 -5.12 0.10
C THR A 461 -15.11 -4.69 -1.35
N LEU A 462 -15.17 -5.63 -2.29
CA LEU A 462 -15.17 -5.31 -3.71
C LEU A 462 -16.44 -4.53 -4.07
N CYS A 463 -16.31 -3.50 -4.91
CA CYS A 463 -17.46 -2.72 -5.37
C CYS A 463 -18.45 -3.59 -6.15
N GLU A 464 -19.73 -3.39 -5.87
CA GLU A 464 -20.81 -3.96 -6.68
C GLU A 464 -20.86 -3.26 -8.06
N GLY A 465 -21.34 -3.96 -9.09
CA GLY A 465 -21.44 -3.42 -10.46
C GLY A 465 -20.52 -4.10 -11.48
N GLY A 466 -19.76 -5.12 -11.08
CA GLY A 466 -18.94 -5.93 -11.96
C GLY A 466 -17.62 -5.25 -12.36
N ILE A 467 -17.02 -5.69 -13.46
CA ILE A 467 -15.65 -5.33 -13.82
C ILE A 467 -15.44 -3.82 -13.99
N ILE A 468 -16.43 -3.09 -14.49
CA ILE A 468 -16.31 -1.64 -14.72
C ILE A 468 -16.22 -0.89 -13.38
N SER A 469 -17.11 -1.19 -12.43
CA SER A 469 -17.09 -0.58 -11.11
C SER A 469 -15.84 -0.96 -10.31
N GLU A 470 -15.37 -2.21 -10.44
CA GLU A 470 -14.10 -2.62 -9.87
C GLU A 470 -12.90 -1.88 -10.48
N LEU A 471 -12.89 -1.67 -11.81
CA LEU A 471 -11.85 -0.91 -12.50
C LEU A 471 -11.82 0.55 -12.05
N GLU A 472 -12.98 1.22 -12.05
CA GLU A 472 -13.09 2.61 -11.61
C GLU A 472 -12.60 2.78 -10.17
N GLN A 473 -13.01 1.89 -9.26
CA GLN A 473 -12.55 1.94 -7.88
C GLN A 473 -11.05 1.65 -7.77
N ALA A 474 -10.51 0.71 -8.55
CA ALA A 474 -9.08 0.42 -8.55
C ALA A 474 -8.26 1.62 -9.04
N LEU A 475 -8.75 2.37 -10.04
CA LEU A 475 -8.15 3.61 -10.52
C LEU A 475 -8.24 4.74 -9.49
N LEU A 476 -9.38 4.89 -8.80
CA LEU A 476 -9.52 5.84 -7.69
C LEU A 476 -8.56 5.52 -6.54
N ASN A 477 -8.44 4.24 -6.18
CA ASN A 477 -7.48 3.77 -5.18
C ASN A 477 -6.05 4.09 -5.61
N SER A 478 -5.71 3.84 -6.89
CA SER A 478 -4.39 4.18 -7.44
C SER A 478 -4.09 5.67 -7.40
N GLU A 479 -5.07 6.52 -7.72
CA GLU A 479 -4.92 7.98 -7.66
C GLU A 479 -4.72 8.47 -6.22
N ALA A 480 -5.46 7.93 -5.26
CA ALA A 480 -5.29 8.26 -3.84
C ALA A 480 -3.88 7.90 -3.33
N ILE A 481 -3.31 6.80 -3.81
CA ILE A 481 -1.92 6.41 -3.55
C ILE A 481 -0.94 7.35 -4.26
N ALA A 482 -1.18 7.73 -5.52
CA ALA A 482 -0.34 8.67 -6.27
C ALA A 482 -0.27 10.06 -5.61
N ASP A 483 -1.41 10.55 -5.13
CA ASP A 483 -1.53 11.85 -4.44
C ASP A 483 -0.61 11.94 -3.21
N CYS A 484 -0.36 10.81 -2.52
CA CYS A 484 0.58 10.76 -1.38
C CYS A 484 2.02 11.06 -1.78
N PHE A 485 2.38 10.84 -3.05
CA PHE A 485 3.67 11.18 -3.63
C PHE A 485 3.62 12.46 -4.48
N ARG A 486 2.54 13.25 -4.34
CA ARG A 486 2.29 14.51 -5.06
C ARG A 486 2.20 14.35 -6.58
N CYS A 487 1.96 13.14 -7.08
CA CYS A 487 1.78 12.85 -8.51
C CYS A 487 0.36 12.37 -8.82
N SER A 488 0.06 12.13 -10.09
CA SER A 488 -1.22 11.58 -10.55
C SER A 488 -0.98 10.44 -11.53
N ILE A 489 -1.85 9.42 -11.49
CA ILE A 489 -1.83 8.33 -12.48
C ILE A 489 -2.10 8.85 -13.90
N SER A 490 -2.73 10.02 -14.02
CA SER A 490 -3.10 10.62 -15.31
C SER A 490 -1.97 11.36 -16.02
N SER A 491 -0.96 11.82 -15.27
CA SER A 491 0.18 12.59 -15.79
C SER A 491 1.51 11.87 -15.66
N SER A 492 1.66 11.04 -14.64
CA SER A 492 2.95 10.48 -14.22
C SER A 492 3.10 8.99 -14.51
N ALA A 493 2.05 8.31 -14.98
CA ALA A 493 2.12 6.89 -15.31
C ALA A 493 2.96 6.64 -16.57
N ILE A 494 3.87 5.67 -16.49
CA ILE A 494 4.69 5.21 -17.63
C ILE A 494 4.18 3.87 -18.19
N SER A 495 3.53 3.06 -17.35
CA SER A 495 2.93 1.80 -17.76
C SER A 495 1.79 1.40 -16.83
N PHE A 496 0.77 0.76 -17.38
CA PHE A 496 -0.25 0.02 -16.65
C PHE A 496 -0.20 -1.45 -17.06
N VAL A 497 -0.17 -2.35 -16.07
CA VAL A 497 -0.52 -3.75 -16.26
C VAL A 497 -1.93 -3.96 -15.71
N VAL A 498 -2.85 -4.43 -16.54
CA VAL A 498 -4.26 -4.68 -16.21
C VAL A 498 -4.49 -6.18 -16.27
N TYR A 499 -4.61 -6.81 -15.11
CA TYR A 499 -4.94 -8.22 -15.01
C TYR A 499 -6.46 -8.39 -15.06
N CYS A 500 -6.95 -9.21 -15.99
CA CYS A 500 -8.36 -9.53 -16.15
C CYS A 500 -8.59 -11.00 -15.81
N SER A 501 -9.53 -11.28 -14.91
CA SER A 501 -9.93 -12.65 -14.54
C SER A 501 -10.63 -13.35 -15.71
N MET A 502 -10.44 -14.67 -15.88
CA MET A 502 -11.19 -15.48 -16.86
C MET A 502 -12.70 -15.43 -16.64
N GLN A 503 -13.15 -15.08 -15.44
CA GLN A 503 -14.58 -14.93 -15.13
C GLN A 503 -15.23 -13.78 -15.92
N THR A 504 -14.42 -12.92 -16.57
CA THR A 504 -14.85 -11.77 -17.37
C THR A 504 -15.19 -12.11 -18.84
N VAL A 505 -14.91 -13.34 -19.29
CA VAL A 505 -14.88 -13.71 -20.72
C VAL A 505 -16.22 -13.56 -21.44
N SER A 506 -17.36 -13.46 -20.75
CA SER A 506 -18.66 -13.40 -21.41
C SER A 506 -19.15 -12.02 -21.85
N LEU A 507 -18.76 -10.90 -21.24
CA LEU A 507 -19.28 -9.56 -21.59
C LEU A 507 -18.28 -8.47 -21.15
N ASN A 508 -18.01 -7.46 -21.99
CA ASN A 508 -17.49 -6.12 -21.61
C ASN A 508 -15.98 -5.81 -21.70
N ARG A 509 -15.16 -6.57 -22.44
CA ARG A 509 -13.71 -6.21 -22.58
C ARG A 509 -13.47 -4.86 -23.29
N ALA A 510 -14.24 -4.54 -24.33
CA ALA A 510 -14.15 -3.24 -25.00
C ALA A 510 -14.49 -2.10 -24.02
N GLU A 511 -15.53 -2.28 -23.21
CA GLU A 511 -15.95 -1.30 -22.22
C GLU A 511 -14.89 -1.06 -21.14
N VAL A 512 -14.11 -2.08 -20.73
CA VAL A 512 -12.99 -1.92 -19.78
C VAL A 512 -11.96 -0.92 -20.31
N GLN A 513 -11.58 -1.05 -21.58
CA GLN A 513 -10.64 -0.12 -22.18
C GLN A 513 -11.24 1.28 -22.32
N ASP A 514 -12.47 1.39 -22.85
CA ASP A 514 -13.14 2.68 -23.02
C ASP A 514 -13.29 3.42 -21.68
N GLN A 515 -13.64 2.72 -20.60
CA GLN A 515 -13.80 3.31 -19.27
C GLN A 515 -12.48 3.75 -18.66
N TRP A 516 -11.39 3.00 -18.89
CA TRP A 516 -10.05 3.43 -18.49
C TRP A 516 -9.68 4.75 -19.18
N GLU A 517 -9.90 4.86 -20.49
CA GLU A 517 -9.62 6.08 -21.27
C GLU A 517 -10.45 7.27 -20.78
N VAL A 518 -11.76 7.08 -20.59
CA VAL A 518 -12.68 8.10 -20.07
C VAL A 518 -12.27 8.59 -18.69
N PHE A 519 -11.88 7.68 -17.80
CA PHE A 519 -11.48 8.01 -16.43
C PHE A 519 -10.19 8.84 -16.41
N LEU A 520 -9.17 8.43 -17.17
CA LEU A 520 -7.91 9.18 -17.23
C LEU A 520 -8.12 10.57 -17.85
N GLU A 521 -8.94 10.70 -18.89
CA GLU A 521 -9.29 12.01 -19.46
C GLU A 521 -10.03 12.91 -18.45
N LYS A 522 -10.90 12.34 -17.62
CA LYS A 522 -11.55 13.07 -16.53
C LYS A 522 -10.52 13.57 -15.49
N LEU A 523 -9.56 12.74 -15.10
CA LEU A 523 -8.50 13.12 -14.17
C LEU A 523 -7.57 14.20 -14.74
N LYS A 524 -7.16 14.08 -16.02
CA LYS A 524 -6.35 15.10 -16.70
C LYS A 524 -7.03 16.47 -16.65
N LYS A 525 -8.33 16.53 -16.93
CA LYS A 525 -9.13 17.77 -16.84
C LYS A 525 -9.16 18.31 -15.42
N LEU A 526 -9.36 17.46 -14.41
CA LEU A 526 -9.39 17.87 -13.00
C LEU A 526 -8.05 18.48 -12.55
N HIS A 527 -6.92 17.89 -12.94
CA HIS A 527 -5.58 18.34 -12.54
C HIS A 527 -5.12 19.59 -13.29
N SER A 528 -5.47 19.74 -14.57
CA SER A 528 -5.21 20.96 -15.35
C SER A 528 -5.82 22.23 -14.73
N ALA A 529 -6.89 22.06 -13.94
CA ALA A 529 -7.54 23.16 -13.22
C ALA A 529 -6.89 23.49 -11.85
N LYS A 530 -6.10 22.57 -11.27
CA LYS A 530 -5.54 22.69 -9.91
C LYS A 530 -4.03 22.98 -9.85
N ARG A 531 -3.26 22.71 -10.92
CA ARG A 531 -1.79 22.87 -10.95
C ARG A 531 -1.27 23.30 -12.33
N SER A 532 -0.11 23.97 -12.37
CA SER A 532 0.67 24.13 -13.60
C SER A 532 1.21 22.75 -14.01
N VAL A 533 0.69 22.20 -15.11
CA VAL A 533 0.93 20.81 -15.52
C VAL A 533 2.39 20.61 -15.93
N SER A 534 3.11 19.71 -15.24
CA SER A 534 4.31 19.05 -15.74
C SER A 534 3.95 18.14 -16.93
N GLU A 535 4.90 17.83 -17.82
CA GLU A 535 4.67 16.98 -19.01
C GLU A 535 3.79 15.75 -18.71
N VAL A 536 2.78 15.53 -19.56
CA VAL A 536 1.86 14.38 -19.46
C VAL A 536 2.44 13.22 -20.25
N PHE A 537 2.70 12.10 -19.60
CA PHE A 537 3.21 10.90 -20.27
C PHE A 537 2.08 10.10 -20.94
N ASN A 538 2.43 9.42 -22.04
CA ASN A 538 1.57 8.43 -22.68
C ASN A 538 1.97 7.04 -22.18
N PRO A 539 1.23 6.45 -21.23
CA PRO A 539 1.63 5.18 -20.63
C PRO A 539 1.44 4.01 -21.59
N ASN A 540 2.31 3.02 -21.48
CA ASN A 540 2.12 1.70 -22.10
C ASN A 540 0.97 0.97 -21.39
N LEU A 541 0.09 0.28 -22.14
CA LEU A 541 -1.06 -0.44 -21.57
C LEU A 541 -1.03 -1.95 -21.88
N LEU A 542 -0.66 -2.76 -20.91
CA LEU A 542 -0.58 -4.21 -21.03
C LEU A 542 -1.80 -4.85 -20.36
N PHE A 543 -2.60 -5.57 -21.14
CA PHE A 543 -3.65 -6.45 -20.62
C PHE A 543 -3.15 -7.88 -20.51
N VAL A 544 -3.47 -8.54 -19.39
CA VAL A 544 -3.12 -9.93 -19.12
C VAL A 544 -4.35 -10.70 -18.66
N LEU A 545 -4.70 -11.76 -19.38
CA LEU A 545 -5.76 -12.69 -18.99
C LEU A 545 -5.20 -13.72 -18.01
N VAL A 546 -5.83 -13.80 -16.84
CA VAL A 546 -5.40 -14.68 -15.74
C VAL A 546 -6.58 -15.53 -15.24
N PRO A 547 -6.35 -16.72 -14.68
CA PRO A 547 -7.43 -17.57 -14.19
C PRO A 547 -8.29 -16.87 -13.13
N GLN A 548 -7.66 -16.29 -12.10
CA GLN A 548 -8.34 -15.65 -10.98
C GLN A 548 -7.44 -14.61 -10.27
N LEU A 549 -8.08 -13.66 -9.60
CA LEU A 549 -7.44 -12.61 -8.80
C LEU A 549 -7.81 -12.75 -7.31
N PRO A 550 -7.05 -12.13 -6.40
CA PRO A 550 -7.39 -12.14 -4.98
C PRO A 550 -8.81 -11.63 -4.73
N ARG A 551 -9.46 -12.15 -3.69
CA ARG A 551 -10.88 -11.86 -3.36
C ARG A 551 -11.89 -12.21 -4.47
N ARG A 552 -11.46 -12.96 -5.51
CA ARG A 552 -12.26 -13.22 -6.71
C ARG A 552 -12.63 -11.95 -7.48
N ALA A 553 -11.77 -10.94 -7.43
CA ALA A 553 -11.92 -9.75 -8.25
C ALA A 553 -11.92 -10.11 -9.75
N LEU A 554 -12.58 -9.26 -10.53
CA LEU A 554 -12.64 -9.35 -11.98
C LEU A 554 -11.47 -8.63 -12.64
N VAL A 555 -10.94 -7.59 -11.99
CA VAL A 555 -9.81 -6.79 -12.47
C VAL A 555 -8.87 -6.34 -11.35
N GLU A 556 -7.57 -6.35 -11.63
CA GLU A 556 -6.53 -5.74 -10.81
C GLU A 556 -5.67 -4.85 -11.71
N ILE A 557 -5.36 -3.64 -11.27
CA ILE A 557 -4.45 -2.75 -12.01
C ILE A 557 -3.15 -2.55 -11.25
N LYS A 558 -2.06 -2.51 -11.99
CA LYS A 558 -0.73 -2.24 -11.47
C LYS A 558 -0.11 -1.10 -12.29
N PRO A 559 -0.21 0.14 -11.81
CA PRO A 559 0.48 1.27 -12.42
C PRO A 559 1.96 1.34 -11.98
N THR A 560 2.82 1.75 -12.90
CA THR A 560 4.18 2.21 -12.61
C THR A 560 4.26 3.68 -13.01
N LEU A 561 4.74 4.53 -12.11
CA LEU A 561 4.79 5.98 -12.32
C LEU A 561 6.22 6.49 -12.26
N PHE A 562 6.47 7.59 -12.96
CA PHE A 562 7.70 8.37 -12.87
C PHE A 562 7.41 9.73 -12.22
N ILE A 563 8.16 10.05 -11.18
CA ILE A 563 8.06 11.28 -10.40
C ILE A 563 9.36 12.04 -10.61
N MET A 564 9.26 13.26 -11.12
CA MET A 564 10.41 14.16 -11.18
C MET A 564 10.77 14.62 -9.78
N GLU A 565 12.05 14.57 -9.44
CA GLU A 565 12.52 15.15 -8.19
C GLU A 565 12.48 16.69 -8.30
N ASP A 566 11.78 17.34 -7.37
CA ASP A 566 11.85 18.80 -7.25
C ASP A 566 13.27 19.17 -6.78
N ASP A 567 14.07 19.78 -7.67
CA ASP A 567 15.37 20.41 -7.35
C ASP A 567 15.16 21.55 -6.32
N ASN A 568 15.05 21.20 -5.03
CA ASN A 568 15.11 22.15 -3.92
C ASN A 568 16.56 22.45 -3.48
N THR A 569 17.55 21.91 -4.19
CA THR A 569 18.93 22.41 -4.14
C THR A 569 19.14 23.28 -5.36
N GLY A 570 19.29 24.59 -5.15
CA GLY A 570 19.73 25.54 -6.17
C GLY A 570 21.17 25.28 -6.59
N SER A 571 21.45 24.12 -7.18
CA SER A 571 22.60 23.93 -8.04
C SER A 571 22.23 24.46 -9.41
N GLU A 572 22.91 25.53 -9.81
CA GLU A 572 22.95 25.97 -11.20
C GLU A 572 23.10 24.72 -12.09
N LYS A 573 22.16 24.52 -13.01
CA LYS A 573 22.31 23.54 -14.09
C LYS A 573 23.59 23.90 -14.82
N SER A 574 24.66 23.17 -14.54
CA SER A 574 25.90 23.29 -15.30
C SER A 574 25.63 22.68 -16.67
N ASP A 575 25.46 23.55 -17.67
CA ASP A 575 25.52 23.22 -19.09
C ASP A 575 26.92 22.65 -19.44
N VAL A 576 27.18 21.38 -19.11
CA VAL A 576 28.33 20.59 -19.58
C VAL A 576 27.87 19.12 -19.52
N CYS A 577 27.80 18.32 -20.57
CA CYS A 577 28.69 18.19 -21.72
C CYS A 577 27.88 17.66 -22.92
N ILE A 578 27.71 18.47 -23.96
CA ILE A 578 27.49 17.94 -25.32
C ILE A 578 28.83 17.31 -25.71
N GLN A 579 28.98 16.01 -25.46
CA GLN A 579 29.92 15.23 -26.24
C GLN A 579 29.16 14.75 -27.48
N ASP A 580 29.61 15.21 -28.64
CA ASP A 580 29.22 14.70 -29.95
C ASP A 580 29.18 13.17 -29.92
N GLN A 581 27.98 12.60 -29.77
CA GLN A 581 27.75 11.19 -30.01
C GLN A 581 27.19 11.06 -31.41
N GLU A 582 28.02 10.49 -32.29
CA GLU A 582 27.67 10.06 -33.64
C GLU A 582 26.25 9.49 -33.65
N HIS A 583 25.39 10.04 -34.52
CA HIS A 583 24.09 9.43 -34.82
C HIS A 583 24.32 7.95 -35.14
N ALA A 584 23.99 7.07 -34.19
CA ALA A 584 24.13 5.64 -34.38
C ALA A 584 23.14 5.23 -35.48
N THR A 585 23.67 4.82 -36.63
CA THR A 585 22.85 4.29 -37.72
C THR A 585 22.13 3.04 -37.23
N PRO A 586 20.84 2.85 -37.57
CA PRO A 586 20.11 1.63 -37.23
C PRO A 586 20.89 0.43 -37.74
N GLN A 587 21.37 -0.42 -36.84
CA GLN A 587 22.09 -1.62 -37.25
C GLN A 587 21.07 -2.66 -37.71
N SER A 588 21.15 -3.05 -38.99
CA SER A 588 20.42 -4.21 -39.48
C SER A 588 21.23 -5.46 -39.19
N TYR A 589 20.63 -6.40 -38.47
CA TYR A 589 21.20 -7.72 -38.24
C TYR A 589 20.11 -8.78 -38.39
N TRP A 590 20.53 -10.01 -38.70
CA TRP A 590 19.66 -11.13 -39.09
C TRP A 590 18.73 -10.88 -40.29
N GLY A 591 19.02 -9.86 -41.11
CA GLY A 591 18.30 -9.57 -42.35
C GLY A 591 16.99 -8.79 -42.18
N PHE A 592 16.65 -8.35 -40.96
CA PHE A 592 15.51 -7.47 -40.73
C PHE A 592 15.79 -6.04 -41.20
N GLN A 593 14.83 -5.44 -41.91
CA GLN A 593 14.86 -4.06 -42.38
C GLN A 593 13.62 -3.33 -41.89
N GLU A 594 13.66 -2.00 -41.84
CA GLU A 594 12.54 -1.20 -41.38
C GLU A 594 11.34 -1.32 -42.33
N ASP A 595 10.17 -1.62 -41.77
CA ASP A 595 8.92 -1.81 -42.49
C ASP A 595 7.78 -1.14 -41.68
N PRO A 596 6.84 -0.39 -42.32
CA PRO A 596 5.77 0.31 -41.61
C PRO A 596 4.93 -0.53 -40.64
N TRP A 597 4.78 -1.84 -40.85
CA TRP A 597 4.01 -2.68 -39.93
C TRP A 597 4.74 -2.92 -38.59
N HIS A 598 6.05 -2.66 -38.49
CA HIS A 598 6.80 -2.79 -37.24
C HIS A 598 6.24 -1.88 -36.14
N ASP A 599 5.79 -0.67 -36.48
CA ASP A 599 5.19 0.28 -35.54
C ASP A 599 3.88 -0.25 -34.94
N SER A 600 3.19 -1.16 -35.65
CA SER A 600 2.01 -1.82 -35.12
C SER A 600 2.32 -2.84 -34.03
N CYS A 601 3.58 -3.27 -33.90
CA CYS A 601 4.00 -4.30 -32.95
C CYS A 601 4.34 -3.75 -31.57
N PHE A 602 4.43 -2.43 -31.37
CA PHE A 602 4.92 -1.89 -30.10
C PHE A 602 4.19 -0.65 -29.58
N GLN A 603 4.31 -0.44 -28.28
CA GLN A 603 4.05 0.81 -27.57
C GLN A 603 5.34 1.24 -26.86
N LYS A 604 5.61 2.55 -26.79
CA LYS A 604 6.74 3.08 -26.04
C LYS A 604 6.36 4.33 -25.28
N CYS A 605 6.94 4.47 -24.09
CA CYS A 605 6.87 5.66 -23.25
C CYS A 605 8.30 6.10 -22.93
N ILE A 606 8.69 7.31 -23.38
CA ILE A 606 10.01 7.90 -23.17
C ILE A 606 9.85 9.14 -22.29
N VAL A 607 10.63 9.23 -21.22
CA VAL A 607 10.56 10.35 -20.27
C VAL A 607 11.93 11.03 -20.16
N LEU A 608 12.01 12.29 -20.59
CA LEU A 608 13.17 13.20 -20.45
C LEU A 608 14.54 12.56 -20.76
N GLU A 609 14.60 11.66 -21.75
CA GLU A 609 15.79 10.84 -22.09
C GLU A 609 16.35 9.98 -20.94
N ASN A 610 15.68 9.91 -19.80
CA ASN A 610 16.12 9.21 -18.58
C ASN A 610 15.46 7.85 -18.41
N LEU A 611 14.24 7.68 -18.93
CA LEU A 611 13.49 6.43 -18.82
C LEU A 611 12.89 6.04 -20.18
N CYS A 612 12.92 4.75 -20.47
CA CYS A 612 12.35 4.12 -21.65
C CYS A 612 11.58 2.86 -21.23
N ALA A 613 10.25 2.89 -21.39
CA ALA A 613 9.39 1.73 -21.24
C ALA A 613 8.94 1.27 -22.62
N ILE A 614 9.14 -0.02 -22.94
CA ILE A 614 8.79 -0.62 -24.22
C ILE A 614 7.84 -1.78 -23.96
N MET A 615 6.80 -1.88 -24.78
CA MET A 615 5.95 -3.07 -24.85
C MET A 615 5.89 -3.54 -26.30
N LEU A 616 6.32 -4.77 -26.57
CA LEU A 616 6.10 -5.44 -27.86
C LEU A 616 4.94 -6.43 -27.73
N SER A 617 4.07 -6.50 -28.73
CA SER A 617 2.98 -7.46 -28.83
C SER A 617 2.99 -8.11 -30.21
N ILE A 618 3.34 -9.41 -30.26
CA ILE A 618 3.46 -10.18 -31.50
C ILE A 618 2.22 -11.07 -31.65
N THR A 619 1.39 -10.76 -32.65
CA THR A 619 0.20 -11.54 -33.00
C THR A 619 0.54 -12.66 -33.99
N SER A 620 -0.39 -13.58 -34.22
CA SER A 620 -0.23 -14.61 -35.25
C SER A 620 -0.05 -14.01 -36.66
N GLU A 621 -0.68 -12.87 -36.95
CA GLU A 621 -0.51 -12.18 -38.23
C GLU A 621 0.92 -11.68 -38.39
N ASN A 622 1.49 -11.05 -37.35
CA ASN A 622 2.87 -10.58 -37.38
C ASN A 622 3.87 -11.73 -37.59
N ILE A 623 3.60 -12.92 -37.05
CA ILE A 623 4.50 -14.07 -37.24
C ILE A 623 4.54 -14.51 -38.69
N ALA A 624 3.42 -14.44 -39.42
CA ALA A 624 3.39 -14.77 -40.85
C ALA A 624 4.33 -13.83 -41.64
N ASP A 625 4.29 -12.54 -41.32
CA ASP A 625 5.15 -11.51 -41.93
C ASP A 625 6.64 -11.72 -41.54
N ILE A 626 6.94 -11.98 -40.26
CA ILE A 626 8.30 -12.25 -39.78
C ILE A 626 8.91 -13.49 -40.46
N CYS A 627 8.10 -14.53 -40.65
CA CYS A 627 8.58 -15.81 -41.16
C CYS A 627 8.59 -15.89 -42.69
N ASN A 628 7.89 -14.98 -43.38
CA ASN A 628 7.52 -15.08 -44.80
C ASN A 628 6.83 -16.42 -45.13
N ASP A 629 5.93 -16.86 -44.24
CA ASP A 629 5.26 -18.16 -44.33
C ASP A 629 3.78 -18.03 -43.96
N SER A 630 2.90 -18.72 -44.70
CA SER A 630 1.47 -18.74 -44.40
C SER A 630 1.21 -19.67 -43.21
N LEU A 631 0.95 -19.11 -42.03
CA LEU A 631 0.57 -19.88 -40.86
C LEU A 631 -0.74 -20.63 -41.12
N VAL A 632 -0.73 -21.95 -40.91
CA VAL A 632 -1.95 -22.77 -40.82
C VAL A 632 -2.45 -22.70 -39.38
N SER A 633 -3.68 -22.25 -39.17
CA SER A 633 -4.27 -22.10 -37.84
C SER A 633 -4.23 -23.42 -37.05
N GLY A 634 -3.68 -23.38 -35.84
CA GLY A 634 -3.71 -24.50 -34.87
C GLY A 634 -2.49 -25.42 -34.82
N HIS A 635 -1.41 -25.17 -35.58
CA HIS A 635 -0.17 -25.98 -35.53
C HIS A 635 0.97 -25.31 -34.75
N SER A 636 1.69 -26.07 -33.91
CA SER A 636 2.85 -25.59 -33.12
C SER A 636 3.91 -24.91 -34.00
N LEU A 637 4.48 -23.81 -33.52
CA LEU A 637 5.51 -23.06 -34.21
C LEU A 637 6.73 -23.96 -34.25
N SER A 638 7.30 -24.10 -35.44
CA SER A 638 8.57 -24.80 -35.55
C SER A 638 9.64 -24.03 -34.77
N GLN A 639 10.66 -24.75 -34.28
CA GLN A 639 11.80 -24.15 -33.58
C GLN A 639 12.42 -22.98 -34.39
N GLY A 640 12.52 -23.13 -35.72
CA GLY A 640 13.04 -22.07 -36.60
C GLY A 640 12.14 -20.84 -36.71
N GLN A 641 10.81 -21.00 -36.66
CA GLN A 641 9.89 -19.86 -36.62
C GLN A 641 10.02 -19.11 -35.28
N THR A 642 10.06 -19.84 -34.16
CA THR A 642 10.25 -19.23 -32.83
C THR A 642 11.60 -18.52 -32.73
N GLU A 643 12.66 -19.06 -33.33
CA GLU A 643 13.97 -18.41 -33.41
C GLU A 643 13.92 -17.09 -34.17
N LYS A 644 13.27 -17.05 -35.34
CA LYS A 644 13.06 -15.80 -36.08
C LYS A 644 12.27 -14.77 -35.27
N VAL A 645 11.22 -15.20 -34.57
CA VAL A 645 10.41 -14.31 -33.72
C VAL A 645 11.22 -13.75 -32.56
N ALA A 646 12.02 -14.57 -31.88
CA ALA A 646 12.90 -14.11 -30.80
C ALA A 646 13.94 -13.09 -31.31
N LYS A 647 14.60 -13.40 -32.42
CA LYS A 647 15.54 -12.50 -33.10
C LYS A 647 14.87 -11.18 -33.52
N PHE A 648 13.65 -11.24 -34.04
CA PHE A 648 12.87 -10.06 -34.39
C PHE A 648 12.54 -9.18 -33.17
N CYS A 649 12.15 -9.79 -32.04
CA CYS A 649 11.88 -9.06 -30.80
C CYS A 649 13.13 -8.33 -30.28
N ILE A 650 14.28 -9.01 -30.27
CA ILE A 650 15.56 -8.40 -29.86
C ILE A 650 15.92 -7.23 -30.79
N TYR A 651 15.79 -7.44 -32.11
CA TYR A 651 16.02 -6.41 -33.11
C TYR A 651 15.16 -5.15 -32.87
N LEU A 652 13.85 -5.32 -32.69
CA LEU A 652 12.96 -4.18 -32.45
C LEU A 652 13.25 -3.46 -31.14
N ILE A 653 13.50 -4.19 -30.05
CA ILE A 653 13.83 -3.58 -28.75
C ILE A 653 15.12 -2.76 -28.87
N ASP A 654 16.17 -3.34 -29.44
CA ASP A 654 17.47 -2.67 -29.57
C ASP A 654 17.41 -1.46 -30.51
N LYS A 655 16.63 -1.55 -31.60
CA LYS A 655 16.33 -0.41 -32.47
C LYS A 655 15.71 0.73 -31.66
N ILE A 656 14.64 0.44 -30.90
CA ILE A 656 13.94 1.45 -30.09
C ILE A 656 14.88 2.02 -29.01
N LEU A 657 15.68 1.19 -28.32
CA LEU A 657 16.64 1.67 -27.34
C LEU A 657 17.66 2.61 -27.99
N THR A 658 18.28 2.21 -29.10
CA THR A 658 19.31 2.98 -29.79
C THR A 658 18.79 4.32 -30.32
N GLU A 659 17.61 4.32 -30.95
CA GLU A 659 16.96 5.53 -31.44
C GLU A 659 16.64 6.55 -30.34
N ASN A 660 16.48 6.09 -29.10
CA ASN A 660 16.14 6.94 -27.96
C ASN A 660 17.34 7.12 -26.99
N LEU A 661 18.56 6.83 -27.46
CA LEU A 661 19.82 7.00 -26.70
C LEU A 661 19.92 6.11 -25.45
N PHE A 662 19.28 4.95 -25.45
CA PHE A 662 19.43 3.91 -24.43
C PHE A 662 20.28 2.75 -24.92
N SER A 663 20.76 1.95 -23.98
CA SER A 663 21.44 0.68 -24.24
C SER A 663 20.87 -0.42 -23.34
N TRP A 664 21.14 -1.67 -23.68
CA TRP A 664 20.78 -2.82 -22.85
C TRP A 664 21.36 -2.79 -21.41
N LYS A 665 22.41 -2.00 -21.15
CA LYS A 665 22.94 -1.80 -19.79
C LYS A 665 22.01 -0.96 -18.91
N ASN A 666 21.07 -0.25 -19.52
CA ASN A 666 20.07 0.56 -18.83
C ASN A 666 18.84 -0.27 -18.44
N THR A 667 18.71 -1.51 -18.91
CA THR A 667 17.56 -2.37 -18.67
C THR A 667 17.47 -2.76 -17.20
N MET A 668 16.34 -2.44 -16.56
CA MET A 668 16.02 -2.87 -15.20
C MET A 668 15.45 -4.29 -15.19
N TYR A 669 14.52 -4.56 -16.12
CA TYR A 669 13.94 -5.88 -16.32
C TYR A 669 13.42 -6.04 -17.75
N LEU A 670 13.33 -7.30 -18.19
CA LEU A 670 12.65 -7.72 -19.41
C LEU A 670 11.77 -8.93 -19.10
N ARG A 671 10.46 -8.80 -19.28
CA ARG A 671 9.49 -9.90 -19.14
C ARG A 671 8.93 -10.27 -20.50
N VAL A 672 8.79 -11.56 -20.74
CA VAL A 672 8.23 -12.13 -21.95
C VAL A 672 7.03 -12.97 -21.55
N TYR A 673 5.84 -12.44 -21.77
CA TYR A 673 4.58 -13.13 -21.56
C TYR A 673 4.31 -14.04 -22.76
N PHE A 674 3.95 -15.28 -22.50
CA PHE A 674 3.62 -16.26 -23.53
C PHE A 674 2.36 -17.03 -23.15
N GLN A 675 1.54 -17.33 -24.16
CA GLN A 675 0.27 -18.00 -23.93
C GLN A 675 0.47 -19.50 -23.64
N THR A 676 -0.03 -19.99 -22.51
CA THR A 676 -0.04 -21.44 -22.17
C THR A 676 -1.08 -22.18 -23.01
N GLY A 677 -0.72 -23.34 -23.55
CA GLY A 677 -1.54 -24.06 -24.54
C GLY A 677 -1.37 -23.57 -25.97
N SER A 678 -0.50 -22.57 -26.20
CA SER A 678 -0.09 -22.14 -27.53
C SER A 678 0.90 -23.11 -28.17
N LEU A 679 1.34 -22.69 -29.34
CA LEU A 679 2.19 -23.37 -30.28
C LEU A 679 3.63 -23.66 -29.78
N VAL A 680 3.99 -23.28 -28.55
CA VAL A 680 5.38 -23.27 -28.06
C VAL A 680 5.49 -23.68 -26.57
N GLN A 681 6.48 -24.53 -26.25
CA GLN A 681 6.83 -24.93 -24.87
C GLN A 681 7.83 -23.94 -24.23
N MET A 682 7.71 -23.71 -22.92
CA MET A 682 8.56 -22.78 -22.16
C MET A 682 10.06 -23.10 -22.26
N GLU A 683 10.42 -24.38 -22.19
CA GLU A 683 11.83 -24.83 -22.31
C GLU A 683 12.43 -24.45 -23.66
N MET A 684 11.64 -24.58 -24.73
CA MET A 684 12.05 -24.18 -26.07
C MET A 684 12.19 -22.66 -26.16
N LEU A 685 11.25 -21.87 -25.61
CA LEU A 685 11.38 -20.41 -25.57
C LEU A 685 12.62 -19.96 -24.82
N SER A 686 12.88 -20.56 -23.65
CA SER A 686 14.06 -20.24 -22.85
C SER A 686 15.35 -20.50 -23.62
N LEU A 687 15.45 -21.66 -24.27
CA LEU A 687 16.61 -22.01 -25.10
C LEU A 687 16.77 -21.03 -26.27
N VAL A 688 15.69 -20.77 -27.00
CA VAL A 688 15.70 -19.93 -28.19
C VAL A 688 16.05 -18.48 -27.89
N PHE A 689 15.45 -17.88 -26.85
CA PHE A 689 15.80 -16.52 -26.45
C PHE A 689 17.23 -16.42 -25.93
N SER A 690 17.69 -17.40 -25.14
CA SER A 690 19.08 -17.44 -24.68
C SER A 690 20.07 -17.52 -25.85
N GLN A 691 19.80 -18.38 -26.85
CA GLN A 691 20.63 -18.47 -28.05
C GLN A 691 20.59 -17.16 -28.86
N ALA A 692 19.40 -16.56 -29.03
CA ALA A 692 19.27 -15.32 -29.77
C ALA A 692 20.02 -14.15 -29.10
N PHE A 693 20.04 -14.08 -27.77
CA PHE A 693 20.86 -13.10 -27.04
C PHE A 693 22.36 -13.39 -27.12
N GLN A 694 22.78 -14.66 -27.17
CA GLN A 694 24.18 -15.03 -27.40
C GLN A 694 24.63 -14.61 -28.81
N ASP A 695 23.86 -14.95 -29.83
CA ASP A 695 24.09 -14.52 -31.21
C ASP A 695 24.15 -12.98 -31.29
N PHE A 696 23.26 -12.29 -30.56
CA PHE A 696 23.23 -10.83 -30.51
C PHE A 696 24.51 -10.24 -29.89
N ALA A 697 25.05 -10.87 -28.84
CA ALA A 697 26.29 -10.44 -28.20
C ALA A 697 27.52 -10.60 -29.10
N GLU A 698 27.52 -11.60 -30.00
CA GLU A 698 28.57 -11.76 -31.00
C GLU A 698 28.52 -10.65 -32.07
N ILE A 699 27.32 -10.17 -32.40
CA ILE A 699 27.10 -9.12 -33.40
C ILE A 699 27.33 -7.72 -32.80
N ASN A 700 26.79 -7.45 -31.61
CA ASN A 700 26.85 -6.16 -30.94
C ASN A 700 27.87 -6.20 -29.78
N LEU A 701 29.12 -5.82 -30.09
CA LEU A 701 30.23 -5.81 -29.13
C LEU A 701 30.01 -4.90 -27.89
N LYS A 702 29.02 -4.00 -27.90
CA LYS A 702 28.65 -3.16 -26.75
C LYS A 702 27.78 -3.92 -25.74
N PHE A 703 27.08 -4.96 -26.18
CA PHE A 703 26.28 -5.85 -25.34
C PHE A 703 27.15 -6.98 -24.78
N LYS A 704 26.93 -7.33 -23.51
CA LYS A 704 27.61 -8.45 -22.85
C LYS A 704 26.55 -9.33 -22.19
N THR A 705 26.65 -10.63 -22.41
CA THR A 705 25.81 -11.62 -21.75
C THR A 705 26.45 -12.09 -20.44
N GLY A 706 25.62 -12.23 -19.41
CA GLY A 706 26.00 -12.89 -18.15
C GLY A 706 25.76 -14.41 -18.22
N PRO A 707 26.11 -15.14 -17.16
CA PRO A 707 25.78 -16.57 -17.05
C PRO A 707 24.27 -16.82 -16.96
N ASP A 708 23.53 -15.88 -16.36
CA ASP A 708 22.08 -15.97 -16.19
C ASP A 708 21.33 -15.25 -17.33
N PRO A 709 20.14 -15.73 -17.73
CA PRO A 709 19.29 -15.03 -18.67
C PRO A 709 18.89 -13.64 -18.15
N ILE A 710 18.86 -12.64 -19.04
CA ILE A 710 18.44 -11.26 -18.72
C ILE A 710 16.93 -11.03 -18.86
N PHE A 711 16.16 -12.09 -19.15
CA PHE A 711 14.73 -12.05 -19.41
C PHE A 711 14.00 -13.07 -18.54
N ASN A 712 12.73 -12.78 -18.25
CA ASN A 712 11.83 -13.64 -17.49
C ASN A 712 10.71 -14.15 -18.40
N LEU A 713 10.38 -15.44 -18.32
CA LEU A 713 9.26 -16.02 -19.07
C LEU A 713 8.06 -16.15 -18.15
N VAL A 714 6.96 -15.48 -18.50
CA VAL A 714 5.74 -15.43 -17.68
C VAL A 714 4.60 -16.14 -18.42
N PRO A 715 4.16 -17.33 -17.97
CA PRO A 715 3.06 -18.04 -18.60
C PRO A 715 1.73 -17.36 -18.30
N VAL A 716 0.95 -17.07 -19.33
CA VAL A 716 -0.37 -16.41 -19.21
C VAL A 716 -1.42 -17.12 -20.06
N LEU A 717 -2.70 -16.85 -19.82
CA LEU A 717 -3.76 -17.38 -20.68
C LEU A 717 -3.96 -16.56 -21.96
N GLY A 718 -3.50 -15.31 -21.94
CA GLY A 718 -3.51 -14.38 -23.06
C GLY A 718 -2.94 -13.04 -22.61
N SER A 719 -2.39 -12.27 -23.54
CA SER A 719 -1.88 -10.92 -23.29
C SER A 719 -1.97 -10.07 -24.54
N GLY A 720 -1.90 -8.75 -24.37
CA GLY A 720 -1.86 -7.83 -25.50
C GLY A 720 -2.01 -6.38 -25.09
N ARG A 721 -2.00 -5.49 -26.09
CA ARG A 721 -2.08 -4.04 -25.91
C ARG A 721 -3.50 -3.48 -25.73
N SER A 722 -4.51 -4.33 -25.91
CA SER A 722 -5.92 -3.96 -25.82
C SER A 722 -6.70 -5.07 -25.14
N ALA A 723 -7.73 -4.69 -24.37
CA ALA A 723 -8.62 -5.64 -23.74
C ALA A 723 -9.36 -6.53 -24.77
N THR A 724 -9.58 -6.02 -25.99
CA THR A 724 -10.26 -6.75 -27.07
C THR A 724 -9.34 -7.74 -27.81
N SER A 725 -8.03 -7.52 -27.76
CA SER A 725 -7.00 -8.30 -28.46
C SER A 725 -5.93 -8.74 -27.45
N MET A 726 -6.28 -9.77 -26.67
CA MET A 726 -5.36 -10.48 -25.77
C MET A 726 -4.88 -11.81 -26.39
N ASP A 727 -4.75 -11.82 -27.71
CA ASP A 727 -4.40 -12.95 -28.57
C ASP A 727 -2.95 -12.89 -29.07
N ALA A 728 -2.12 -12.05 -28.45
CA ALA A 728 -0.70 -12.03 -28.73
C ALA A 728 -0.11 -13.40 -28.38
N VAL A 729 0.65 -13.96 -29.32
CA VAL A 729 1.40 -15.20 -29.10
C VAL A 729 2.51 -14.94 -28.10
N LEU A 730 3.13 -13.76 -28.19
CA LEU A 730 4.21 -13.32 -27.33
C LEU A 730 4.10 -11.82 -27.07
N THR A 731 4.31 -11.40 -25.82
CA THR A 731 4.35 -9.98 -25.43
C THR A 731 5.61 -9.72 -24.62
N CYS A 732 6.43 -8.73 -25.00
CA CYS A 732 7.62 -8.32 -24.25
C CYS A 732 7.34 -7.01 -23.50
N GLU A 733 7.60 -6.98 -22.21
CA GLU A 733 7.59 -5.76 -21.38
C GLU A 733 9.03 -5.46 -20.93
N LEU A 734 9.56 -4.31 -21.31
CA LEU A 734 10.89 -3.86 -20.91
C LEU A 734 10.82 -2.48 -20.25
N LEU A 735 11.55 -2.33 -19.15
CA LEU A 735 11.81 -1.04 -18.53
C LEU A 735 13.32 -0.79 -18.48
N ALA A 736 13.75 0.33 -19.02
CA ALA A 736 15.13 0.80 -18.98
C ALA A 736 15.21 2.22 -18.42
N GLN A 737 16.26 2.50 -17.63
CA GLN A 737 16.50 3.80 -17.03
C GLN A 737 18.00 4.13 -17.09
N LYS A 738 18.35 5.37 -17.42
CA LYS A 738 19.73 5.88 -17.28
C LYS A 738 20.02 6.17 -15.81
N PRO A 739 21.25 5.97 -15.33
CA PRO A 739 21.61 6.40 -13.98
C PRO A 739 21.38 7.91 -13.83
N PRO A 740 20.98 8.41 -12.65
CA PRO A 740 20.93 9.85 -12.40
C PRO A 740 22.33 10.44 -12.63
N CYS A 741 22.40 11.54 -13.38
CA CYS A 741 23.66 12.25 -13.68
C CYS A 741 24.26 12.89 -12.43
#